data_AF-A0A7L1HSL8-F1
#
_entry.id   AF-A0A7L1HSL8-F1
#
_cell.length_a   1.000
_cell.length_b   1.000
_cell.length_c   1.000
_cell.angle_alpha   90.00
_cell.angle_beta   90.00
_cell.angle_gamma   90.00
#
_symmetry.space_group_name_H-M   'P 1'
#
loop_
_entity.id
_entity.type
_entity.pdbx_description
1 polymer ?
#
loop_
_entity_poly.entity_id
_entity_poly.type
_entity_poly.pdbx_seq_one_letter_code
_entity_poly.pdbx_strand_id
1 'polypeptide(L)'
;MSVLRLRAALLGPARLRGAGIPWSVLRSYSSASAKEKAKRNGICERTELLEVLKARVKQLQATNIPEATVNKVELAPLGNDKYQDPLQKMVAASPAEEQPAPRGRAESPVRPSSWVEKLKKEMHIRQLKVERKLSIAASQLALEGQIKVKPTSKAKTKAKVKKSPKSPKAKVAAGWSQSHAGSYHVHAHSKPRVAAVKEAVKVQKAHRGPEGKDSNQHKVLQQTIQSSLECFLFLQQPEEAERFLLLYHSSPVKRRLLNINAYNVVMHSWARKGCLRRIKRLFSMLESVGLRPSLDSYAALLECMGRMRSSAKAIRRCVQQMKNDGFHVDELFQKCLFEEDEKEVVLSAIRILQPNYQLPPPPKPQTCKSSLLQDFYSKEKMVSYPKLDFSMQELQERFQQQLEMELDNTITIESVEATKPQTPEAIKARKLLGTLRSQWHDSILQALQKSKHNMCKLKMVSGYNTLYPYLCLLPDEEYVAIMLQILSTLSPQGESLAVLARELGSKVYNRYVTQRKLRSRQLEKVQEVYKNYIHLLAKDSQPDEYLPREYWEKLVAEAGFGPSLNLKDCSWPYMLVMRLGMHMLELLVQAVKVPRNILNPRLEPKLIPVLYHIYSFRSSWQVGLIKPHPIFSQIMSDAAETLLTFNSSAIPMLCPPVPWTSPHFGAFVLNDTKLMRFVDGAIQHQLLLEQCPLVNLHPVLDALNQLGNCAWKINQPVLDIVISIFNDKGNEKLDIPPPISEAPRPPATSGSFSTWNKSQKRELLLCKKKAAEMHSLRMDALYKLSIANYVRDKVFWFPHNMDFRGRTYPCPPYFNHLGNDVTRAILLFAEGRPLGPKGLDWLKIHLINLTGLKKKNALQERLEYANEIMEEILDSADRPLTGRKWWMNTDEPWQALACCMEIAKASRSPDPAAYVSHFPVHQDGSCNGLQHYAALGRDLIGATSVNLMPCSVPQDVYSAVAQQVEEFRKKDAEQGLKIAQVLQGFISRKVVKQTVMTVVYGVTRYGGRLQMEKRLKEIEEFPEEYLWEASHYLVKQVFSGIKEMFSATRDIQNWLTESAKLIAQSGRTVEWVTPLGLPIMQPYYRSKPTVVSIRCVGLNTHRARALPWKPDTVKQKNAFPPNFIHSLDSTHMMLTALHCLRQGLTFVSVHDCYWTHALTVDIMNQICRQQFVALHSEKILQDLSEFMLEKYC
;
A
#
# COMPACT_ATOMS: atom_id res chain seq x y z
N MET A 1 33.38 5.04 -45.24
CA MET A 1 34.35 5.94 -44.57
C MET A 1 33.64 7.23 -44.13
N SER A 2 34.32 8.04 -43.32
CA SER A 2 34.26 9.51 -43.16
C SER A 2 33.03 10.27 -43.73
N VAL A 3 32.15 10.97 -42.98
CA VAL A 3 32.28 12.02 -41.92
C VAL A 3 32.06 13.45 -42.47
N LEU A 4 31.44 14.32 -41.64
CA LEU A 4 31.06 15.76 -41.84
C LEU A 4 29.76 16.04 -42.61
N ARG A 5 28.98 17.11 -42.33
CA ARG A 5 28.63 17.89 -41.10
C ARG A 5 27.27 18.61 -41.41
N LEU A 6 26.29 18.88 -40.55
CA LEU A 6 26.21 19.29 -39.12
C LEU A 6 26.55 20.79 -38.88
N ARG A 7 25.53 21.64 -38.63
CA ARG A 7 25.30 22.50 -37.41
C ARG A 7 24.03 23.38 -37.59
N ALA A 8 23.12 23.62 -36.62
CA ALA A 8 23.11 23.81 -35.14
C ALA A 8 23.29 25.31 -34.72
N ALA A 9 22.93 25.81 -33.51
CA ALA A 9 22.43 25.21 -32.26
C ALA A 9 21.52 26.19 -31.46
N LEU A 10 20.77 25.78 -30.43
CA LEU A 10 21.00 25.97 -28.96
C LEU A 10 19.71 25.49 -28.21
N LEU A 11 19.46 25.54 -26.89
CA LEU A 11 20.27 25.68 -25.67
C LEU A 11 20.48 24.29 -24.99
N GLY A 12 20.30 24.14 -23.67
CA GLY A 12 20.76 22.98 -22.86
C GLY A 12 19.71 21.91 -22.47
N PRO A 13 20.03 20.98 -21.53
CA PRO A 13 19.22 19.79 -21.19
C PRO A 13 18.79 19.65 -19.70
N ALA A 14 17.52 19.33 -19.42
CA ALA A 14 17.04 19.03 -18.05
C ALA A 14 17.09 17.52 -17.71
N ARG A 15 17.36 17.19 -16.45
CA ARG A 15 17.43 15.81 -15.92
C ARG A 15 16.04 15.33 -15.42
N LEU A 16 15.59 14.15 -15.83
CA LEU A 16 14.54 13.36 -15.16
C LEU A 16 14.97 11.90 -15.00
N ARG A 17 14.34 11.18 -14.07
CA ARG A 17 14.95 10.02 -13.35
C ARG A 17 14.18 8.72 -13.54
N GLY A 18 14.87 7.60 -13.37
CA GLY A 18 14.31 6.28 -13.07
C GLY A 18 15.08 5.64 -11.90
N ALA A 19 14.37 4.99 -10.99
CA ALA A 19 14.84 4.11 -9.91
C ALA A 19 13.60 3.43 -9.30
N GLY A 20 13.75 2.21 -8.77
CA GLY A 20 12.64 1.48 -8.13
C GLY A 20 12.10 2.17 -6.88
N ILE A 21 10.81 1.99 -6.59
CA ILE A 21 10.13 2.51 -5.38
C ILE A 21 9.17 1.43 -4.86
N PRO A 22 9.25 1.01 -3.58
CA PRO A 22 8.24 0.16 -2.96
C PRO A 22 6.85 0.82 -3.03
N TRP A 23 5.86 0.11 -3.59
CA TRP A 23 4.57 0.63 -4.12
C TRP A 23 3.72 1.47 -3.15
N SER A 24 4.13 2.71 -2.89
CA SER A 24 3.49 3.60 -1.92
C SER A 24 3.58 5.10 -2.25
N VAL A 25 4.52 5.54 -3.11
CA VAL A 25 4.79 6.98 -3.34
C VAL A 25 4.97 7.33 -4.83
N LEU A 26 3.86 7.62 -5.53
CA LEU A 26 3.65 8.72 -6.53
C LEU A 26 2.62 8.40 -7.64
N ARG A 27 1.48 9.12 -7.67
CA ARG A 27 0.86 9.65 -8.92
C ARG A 27 -0.22 10.74 -8.68
N SER A 28 0.20 12.00 -8.87
CA SER A 28 -0.57 13.19 -9.30
C SER A 28 0.41 14.38 -9.28
N TYR A 29 0.36 15.39 -10.15
CA TYR A 29 -0.82 16.01 -10.77
C TYR A 29 -0.64 16.33 -12.26
N SER A 30 -1.76 16.37 -12.98
CA SER A 30 -2.08 17.47 -13.89
C SER A 30 -3.58 17.76 -13.75
N SER A 31 -3.95 19.03 -13.56
CA SER A 31 -5.35 19.45 -13.43
C SER A 31 -5.52 20.95 -13.65
N ALA A 32 -6.15 21.34 -14.75
CA ALA A 32 -6.76 22.64 -14.99
C ALA A 32 -8.11 22.42 -15.68
N SER A 33 -9.04 23.38 -15.55
CA SER A 33 -10.45 23.18 -15.91
C SER A 33 -10.83 23.83 -17.23
N ALA A 34 -11.70 23.18 -18.01
CA ALA A 34 -12.75 23.85 -18.77
C ALA A 34 -13.90 22.86 -19.06
N LYS A 35 -15.12 23.15 -18.58
CA LYS A 35 -16.36 22.52 -19.09
C LYS A 35 -17.41 23.57 -19.47
N GLU A 36 -16.96 24.64 -20.13
CA GLU A 36 -17.81 25.76 -20.57
C GLU A 36 -17.28 26.43 -21.85
N LYS A 37 -16.82 25.63 -22.82
CA LYS A 37 -16.25 26.17 -24.09
C LYS A 37 -16.61 25.39 -25.36
N ALA A 38 -17.70 24.62 -25.33
CA ALA A 38 -18.12 23.70 -26.40
C ALA A 38 -18.71 24.38 -27.66
N LYS A 39 -18.21 25.56 -28.08
CA LYS A 39 -18.74 26.29 -29.24
C LYS A 39 -17.78 27.25 -29.98
N ARG A 40 -16.46 27.17 -29.77
CA ARG A 40 -15.44 27.97 -30.50
C ARG A 40 -14.13 27.19 -30.76
N ASN A 41 -14.23 26.09 -31.51
CA ASN A 41 -13.06 25.36 -32.04
C ASN A 41 -12.59 25.97 -33.37
N GLY A 42 -11.34 25.74 -33.77
CA GLY A 42 -10.74 26.22 -35.02
C GLY A 42 -9.59 27.21 -34.86
N ILE A 43 -9.76 28.29 -34.09
CA ILE A 43 -8.71 29.33 -33.90
C ILE A 43 -7.84 29.06 -32.66
N CYS A 44 -8.37 28.33 -31.67
CA CYS A 44 -7.70 28.09 -30.38
C CYS A 44 -6.47 27.15 -30.48
N GLU A 45 -6.48 26.20 -31.42
CA GLU A 45 -5.46 25.15 -31.52
C GLU A 45 -4.08 25.71 -31.89
N ARG A 46 -4.03 26.73 -32.78
CA ARG A 46 -2.78 27.46 -33.09
C ARG A 46 -2.25 28.27 -31.91
N THR A 47 -3.11 28.71 -30.98
CA THR A 47 -2.68 29.47 -29.79
C THR A 47 -2.22 28.55 -28.66
N GLU A 48 -2.84 27.39 -28.48
CA GLU A 48 -2.37 26.36 -27.54
C GLU A 48 -1.02 25.76 -27.99
N LEU A 49 -0.82 25.55 -29.30
CA LEU A 49 0.49 25.15 -29.85
C LEU A 49 1.59 26.16 -29.46
N LEU A 50 1.30 27.47 -29.54
CA LEU A 50 2.22 28.53 -29.14
C LEU A 50 2.51 28.56 -27.63
N GLU A 51 1.53 28.31 -26.76
CA GLU A 51 1.77 28.20 -25.32
C GLU A 51 2.56 26.94 -24.95
N VAL A 52 2.28 25.80 -25.59
CA VAL A 52 3.06 24.56 -25.41
C VAL A 52 4.50 24.74 -25.90
N LEU A 53 4.73 25.41 -27.03
CA LEU A 53 6.06 25.76 -27.51
C LEU A 53 6.79 26.72 -26.56
N LYS A 54 6.13 27.77 -26.04
CA LYS A 54 6.71 28.65 -25.00
C LYS A 54 7.06 27.88 -23.72
N ALA A 55 6.20 26.97 -23.28
CA ALA A 55 6.45 26.12 -22.12
C ALA A 55 7.64 25.18 -22.37
N ARG A 56 7.77 24.61 -23.57
CA ARG A 56 8.90 23.77 -23.98
C ARG A 56 10.21 24.57 -24.09
N VAL A 57 10.16 25.81 -24.59
CA VAL A 57 11.31 26.74 -24.59
C VAL A 57 11.75 27.08 -23.17
N LYS A 58 10.82 27.41 -22.25
CA LYS A 58 11.15 27.59 -20.82
C LYS A 58 11.76 26.32 -20.20
N GLN A 59 11.23 25.14 -20.54
CA GLN A 59 11.77 23.85 -20.10
C GLN A 59 13.16 23.53 -20.66
N LEU A 60 13.53 24.11 -21.81
CA LEU A 60 14.85 24.05 -22.44
C LEU A 60 15.79 25.21 -22.03
N GLN A 61 15.31 26.14 -21.19
CA GLN A 61 16.09 27.23 -20.60
C GLN A 61 16.39 26.98 -19.12
N ALA A 62 15.48 26.37 -18.37
CA ALA A 62 15.66 25.94 -16.97
C ALA A 62 16.66 24.77 -16.80
N THR A 63 17.53 24.55 -17.77
CA THR A 63 18.43 23.41 -17.92
C THR A 63 19.86 23.73 -17.51
N ASN A 64 20.24 25.01 -17.62
CA ASN A 64 21.57 25.51 -17.29
C ASN A 64 21.48 26.21 -15.93
N ILE A 65 21.69 25.43 -14.86
CA ILE A 65 21.90 25.96 -13.51
C ILE A 65 23.20 25.33 -12.99
N PRO A 66 24.21 26.11 -12.58
CA PRO A 66 25.43 25.56 -12.01
C PRO A 66 25.16 24.92 -10.64
N GLU A 67 25.84 23.82 -10.34
CA GLU A 67 25.77 23.17 -9.03
C GLU A 67 26.59 23.99 -8.02
N ALA A 68 25.91 24.83 -7.24
CA ALA A 68 26.54 25.77 -6.30
C ALA A 68 27.05 25.08 -5.03
N THR A 69 28.29 24.59 -5.05
CA THR A 69 29.02 24.17 -3.84
C THR A 69 29.40 25.38 -2.99
N VAL A 70 28.77 25.53 -1.83
CA VAL A 70 29.13 26.55 -0.84
C VAL A 70 30.34 26.07 -0.04
N ASN A 71 31.53 26.58 -0.37
CA ASN A 71 32.80 26.11 0.18
C ASN A 71 33.17 26.67 1.57
N LYS A 72 32.29 27.46 2.20
CA LYS A 72 32.40 27.90 3.59
C LYS A 72 31.06 27.73 4.31
N VAL A 73 31.06 26.94 5.39
CA VAL A 73 30.05 27.04 6.44
C VAL A 73 30.72 27.79 7.59
N GLU A 74 30.37 29.06 7.76
CA GLU A 74 30.73 29.79 8.96
C GLU A 74 29.74 29.37 10.06
N LEU A 75 30.28 28.82 11.15
CA LEU A 75 29.49 28.35 12.29
C LEU A 75 28.97 29.57 13.06
N ALA A 76 27.69 29.88 12.88
CA ALA A 76 27.01 30.87 13.71
C ALA A 76 27.12 30.46 15.19
N PRO A 77 27.52 31.37 16.10
CA PRO A 77 27.60 31.07 17.53
C PRO A 77 26.24 30.64 18.12
N LEU A 78 26.28 29.88 19.21
CA LEU A 78 25.11 29.46 19.98
C LEU A 78 24.50 30.66 20.74
N GLY A 79 23.71 31.48 20.05
CA GLY A 79 22.87 32.49 20.65
C GLY A 79 21.72 31.85 21.44
N ASN A 80 21.65 32.12 22.74
CA ASN A 80 20.45 31.88 23.53
C ASN A 80 19.34 32.86 23.10
N ASP A 81 18.21 32.37 22.56
CA ASP A 81 16.92 32.74 23.17
C ASP A 81 15.68 31.90 22.74
N LYS A 82 14.68 31.97 23.63
CA LYS A 82 13.22 31.76 23.48
C LYS A 82 12.68 30.96 22.28
N TYR A 83 12.25 29.72 22.59
CA TYR A 83 11.31 28.94 21.79
C TYR A 83 9.88 29.51 21.90
N GLN A 84 9.22 29.87 20.79
CA GLN A 84 7.80 30.25 20.79
C GLN A 84 6.89 29.04 20.51
N ASP A 85 5.93 28.78 21.41
CA ASP A 85 4.91 27.73 21.26
C ASP A 85 3.84 28.21 20.25
N PRO A 86 3.53 27.44 19.17
CA PRO A 86 2.45 27.75 18.25
C PRO A 86 1.08 28.03 18.89
N LEU A 87 0.83 27.54 20.11
CA LEU A 87 -0.41 27.78 20.86
C LEU A 87 -0.61 29.24 21.31
N GLN A 88 0.46 30.06 21.42
CA GLN A 88 0.32 31.45 21.89
C GLN A 88 -0.45 32.37 20.92
N LYS A 89 -0.57 32.01 19.63
CA LYS A 89 -1.25 32.86 18.62
C LYS A 89 -2.79 32.76 18.59
N MET A 90 -3.42 32.05 19.52
CA MET A 90 -4.88 31.90 19.57
C MET A 90 -5.59 32.68 20.68
N VAL A 91 -4.88 33.49 21.48
CA VAL A 91 -5.42 34.08 22.73
C VAL A 91 -5.56 35.61 22.72
N ALA A 92 -4.88 36.32 21.81
CA ALA A 92 -4.87 37.79 21.78
C ALA A 92 -5.94 38.39 20.84
N ALA A 93 -7.13 38.68 21.37
CA ALA A 93 -8.16 39.47 20.68
C ALA A 93 -9.15 40.15 21.67
N SER A 94 -8.83 41.37 22.10
CA SER A 94 -9.73 42.32 22.78
C SER A 94 -9.29 43.75 22.44
N PRO A 95 -10.19 44.76 22.47
CA PRO A 95 -9.93 46.09 21.92
C PRO A 95 -9.13 47.01 22.84
N ALA A 96 -8.61 48.10 22.29
CA ALA A 96 -8.01 49.22 23.00
C ALA A 96 -8.46 50.55 22.37
N GLU A 97 -8.64 51.58 23.19
CA GLU A 97 -9.12 52.91 22.82
C GLU A 97 -7.95 53.89 22.53
N GLU A 98 -8.25 55.18 22.33
CA GLU A 98 -7.38 56.13 21.65
C GLU A 98 -6.44 56.95 22.55
N GLN A 99 -5.13 56.91 22.22
CA GLN A 99 -4.17 58.06 22.30
C GLN A 99 -3.87 58.70 23.69
N PRO A 100 -2.90 59.64 23.81
CA PRO A 100 -1.91 60.15 22.84
C PRO A 100 -0.43 59.88 23.24
N ALA A 101 0.50 60.29 22.37
CA ALA A 101 1.96 60.31 22.63
C ALA A 101 2.42 61.71 23.16
N PRO A 102 3.69 61.96 23.55
CA PRO A 102 4.75 62.19 22.52
C PRO A 102 6.23 61.99 22.94
N ARG A 103 7.15 62.16 21.95
CA ARG A 103 8.63 62.36 22.04
C ARG A 103 9.50 61.20 22.58
N GLY A 104 10.65 60.83 21.99
CA GLY A 104 11.21 61.17 20.67
C GLY A 104 12.74 61.32 20.61
N ARG A 105 13.41 60.55 19.75
CA ARG A 105 14.71 60.85 19.08
C ARG A 105 14.81 60.01 17.80
N ALA A 106 15.68 60.40 16.86
CA ALA A 106 15.54 60.05 15.44
C ALA A 106 16.62 59.10 14.90
N GLU A 107 16.26 58.33 13.87
CA GLU A 107 17.17 57.65 12.94
C GLU A 107 16.83 58.00 11.48
N SER A 108 17.82 57.92 10.60
CA SER A 108 17.75 58.37 9.20
C SER A 108 17.17 57.30 8.25
N PRO A 109 16.37 57.68 7.23
CA PRO A 109 15.71 56.71 6.36
C PRO A 109 16.62 56.15 5.25
N VAL A 110 16.79 54.83 5.23
CA VAL A 110 17.43 54.10 4.11
C VAL A 110 16.47 54.00 2.93
N ARG A 111 16.87 54.50 1.75
CA ARG A 111 16.05 54.46 0.53
C ARG A 111 15.91 53.03 -0.04
N PRO A 112 14.72 52.63 -0.54
CA PRO A 112 14.57 51.41 -1.34
C PRO A 112 15.41 51.44 -2.63
N SER A 113 15.83 50.26 -3.12
CA SER A 113 16.71 50.18 -4.29
C SER A 113 15.96 50.38 -5.62
N SER A 114 16.55 51.22 -6.48
CA SER A 114 16.06 51.62 -7.82
C SER A 114 15.56 50.45 -8.70
N TRP A 115 16.13 49.26 -8.54
CA TRP A 115 15.73 48.04 -9.25
C TRP A 115 14.26 47.64 -9.03
N VAL A 116 13.71 47.86 -7.83
CA VAL A 116 12.33 47.45 -7.49
C VAL A 116 11.31 48.35 -8.18
N GLU A 117 11.58 49.65 -8.28
CA GLU A 117 10.72 50.58 -9.01
C GLU A 117 10.82 50.39 -10.53
N LYS A 118 12.03 50.12 -11.05
CA LYS A 118 12.25 49.80 -12.46
C LYS A 118 11.44 48.57 -12.90
N LEU A 119 11.42 47.52 -12.08
CA LEU A 119 10.58 46.33 -12.30
C LEU A 119 9.07 46.66 -12.29
N LYS A 120 8.60 47.48 -11.35
CA LYS A 120 7.19 47.91 -11.30
C LYS A 120 6.80 48.73 -12.55
N LYS A 121 7.63 49.70 -12.97
CA LYS A 121 7.42 50.48 -14.21
C LYS A 121 7.41 49.58 -15.45
N GLU A 122 8.35 48.65 -15.58
CA GLU A 122 8.36 47.70 -16.71
C GLU A 122 7.11 46.81 -16.74
N MET A 123 6.64 46.31 -15.59
CA MET A 123 5.44 45.47 -15.54
C MET A 123 4.21 46.25 -15.99
N HIS A 124 4.06 47.50 -15.54
CA HIS A 124 2.93 48.36 -15.91
C HIS A 124 2.97 48.78 -17.39
N ILE A 125 4.15 49.11 -17.93
CA ILE A 125 4.33 49.40 -19.37
C ILE A 125 4.03 48.17 -20.24
N ARG A 126 4.35 46.95 -19.78
CA ARG A 126 4.00 45.70 -20.47
C ARG A 126 2.48 45.45 -20.44
N GLN A 127 1.80 45.77 -19.33
CA GLN A 127 0.35 45.64 -19.20
C GLN A 127 -0.39 46.59 -20.16
N LEU A 128 -0.05 47.89 -20.16
CA LEU A 128 -0.60 48.87 -21.10
C LEU A 128 -0.37 48.50 -22.58
N LYS A 129 0.79 47.89 -22.91
CA LYS A 129 1.08 47.37 -24.26
C LYS A 129 0.25 46.13 -24.65
N VAL A 130 -0.28 45.38 -23.70
CA VAL A 130 -1.22 44.27 -23.96
C VAL A 130 -2.64 44.82 -24.15
N GLU A 131 -3.09 45.70 -23.26
CA GLU A 131 -4.42 46.34 -23.34
C GLU A 131 -4.60 47.12 -24.65
N ARG A 132 -3.59 47.90 -25.07
CA ARG A 132 -3.61 48.62 -26.36
C ARG A 132 -3.65 47.68 -27.57
N LYS A 133 -3.06 46.49 -27.50
CA LYS A 133 -3.15 45.47 -28.57
C LYS A 133 -4.50 44.75 -28.61
N LEU A 134 -5.11 44.50 -27.45
CA LEU A 134 -6.47 43.95 -27.37
C LEU A 134 -7.50 44.94 -27.91
N SER A 135 -7.33 46.23 -27.63
CA SER A 135 -8.15 47.31 -28.20
C SER A 135 -8.07 47.35 -29.73
N ILE A 136 -6.87 47.35 -30.31
CA ILE A 136 -6.69 47.35 -31.79
C ILE A 136 -7.34 46.11 -32.43
N ALA A 137 -7.16 44.92 -31.85
CA ALA A 137 -7.77 43.70 -32.35
C ALA A 137 -9.31 43.72 -32.30
N ALA A 138 -9.89 44.34 -31.26
CA ALA A 138 -11.34 44.53 -31.17
C ALA A 138 -11.87 45.50 -32.24
N SER A 139 -11.15 46.60 -32.53
CA SER A 139 -11.52 47.55 -33.58
C SER A 139 -11.44 46.94 -34.99
N GLN A 140 -10.47 46.06 -35.26
CA GLN A 140 -10.38 45.36 -36.55
C GLN A 140 -11.55 44.39 -36.76
N LEU A 141 -11.91 43.61 -35.73
CA LEU A 141 -13.07 42.70 -35.77
C LEU A 141 -14.42 43.41 -35.90
N ALA A 142 -14.50 44.70 -35.59
CA ALA A 142 -15.72 45.50 -35.81
C ALA A 142 -15.88 45.95 -37.27
N LEU A 143 -14.79 46.11 -38.03
CA LEU A 143 -14.81 46.60 -39.41
C LEU A 143 -15.25 45.53 -40.42
N GLU A 144 -14.91 44.27 -40.17
CA GLU A 144 -15.23 43.13 -41.05
C GLU A 144 -16.72 42.72 -41.00
N GLY A 145 -17.50 43.30 -40.08
CA GLY A 145 -18.91 42.94 -39.84
C GLY A 145 -19.97 43.68 -40.67
N GLN A 146 -19.59 44.61 -41.56
CA GLN A 146 -20.54 45.50 -42.25
C GLN A 146 -20.44 45.52 -43.79
N ILE A 147 -20.62 44.38 -44.46
CA ILE A 147 -20.83 44.34 -45.93
C ILE A 147 -22.03 43.47 -46.31
N LYS A 148 -22.87 44.02 -47.20
CA LYS A 148 -24.02 43.43 -47.94
C LYS A 148 -25.30 43.08 -47.16
N VAL A 149 -26.28 43.98 -47.29
CA VAL A 149 -27.72 43.71 -47.34
C VAL A 149 -28.29 44.44 -48.57
N LYS A 150 -29.16 43.80 -49.37
CA LYS A 150 -30.25 44.48 -50.12
C LYS A 150 -31.45 43.52 -50.35
N PRO A 151 -32.68 44.03 -50.58
CA PRO A 151 -33.91 43.25 -50.32
C PRO A 151 -34.96 43.23 -51.46
N THR A 152 -35.97 42.35 -51.36
CA THR A 152 -37.38 42.44 -51.87
C THR A 152 -38.14 41.14 -51.55
N SER A 153 -39.48 41.03 -51.52
CA SER A 153 -40.56 41.94 -51.06
C SER A 153 -41.90 41.16 -50.92
N LYS A 154 -42.88 41.68 -50.14
CA LYS A 154 -44.36 41.41 -50.21
C LYS A 154 -44.85 39.93 -50.03
N ALA A 155 -45.90 39.56 -49.27
CA ALA A 155 -46.97 40.29 -48.58
C ALA A 155 -47.97 39.35 -47.83
N LYS A 156 -48.79 39.96 -46.94
CA LYS A 156 -50.21 39.65 -46.58
C LYS A 156 -50.61 38.45 -45.67
N THR A 157 -51.03 38.83 -44.44
CA THR A 157 -52.23 38.35 -43.68
C THR A 157 -52.34 36.87 -43.25
N LYS A 158 -52.94 36.46 -42.12
CA LYS A 158 -53.75 37.07 -41.02
C LYS A 158 -53.58 36.13 -39.78
N ALA A 159 -53.84 36.47 -38.50
CA ALA A 159 -54.40 37.67 -37.87
C ALA A 159 -53.81 37.95 -36.45
N LYS A 160 -54.60 37.72 -35.37
CA LYS A 160 -54.39 37.94 -33.90
C LYS A 160 -55.30 36.89 -33.17
N VAL A 161 -55.28 36.61 -31.85
CA VAL A 161 -55.31 37.48 -30.66
C VAL A 161 -54.76 36.81 -29.37
N LYS A 162 -53.89 37.56 -28.66
CA LYS A 162 -53.59 37.70 -27.20
C LYS A 162 -53.98 36.62 -26.14
N LYS A 163 -53.02 36.50 -25.20
CA LYS A 163 -53.11 36.50 -23.70
C LYS A 163 -53.28 35.19 -22.90
N SER A 164 -52.45 35.12 -21.85
CA SER A 164 -52.56 34.34 -20.60
C SER A 164 -53.50 35.07 -19.58
N PRO A 165 -53.85 34.57 -18.35
CA PRO A 165 -53.08 33.65 -17.49
C PRO A 165 -53.85 32.70 -16.52
N LYS A 166 -53.08 32.10 -15.59
CA LYS A 166 -53.47 31.46 -14.29
C LYS A 166 -54.07 30.05 -14.29
N SER A 167 -53.80 29.37 -13.16
CA SER A 167 -54.34 28.11 -12.64
C SER A 167 -55.68 28.36 -11.89
N PRO A 168 -56.47 27.36 -11.38
CA PRO A 168 -56.04 26.01 -10.96
C PRO A 168 -57.02 24.82 -11.09
N LYS A 169 -56.54 23.63 -10.66
CA LYS A 169 -57.26 22.48 -10.04
C LYS A 169 -58.46 21.81 -10.76
N ALA A 170 -58.27 20.51 -11.03
CA ALA A 170 -59.09 19.37 -10.58
C ALA A 170 -59.93 18.54 -11.60
N LYS A 171 -59.81 17.21 -11.38
CA LYS A 171 -60.80 16.11 -11.53
C LYS A 171 -61.20 15.52 -12.91
N VAL A 172 -61.04 14.18 -12.92
CA VAL A 172 -61.99 13.14 -13.40
C VAL A 172 -62.10 12.84 -14.92
N ALA A 173 -61.55 11.66 -15.27
CA ALA A 173 -62.07 10.63 -16.20
C ALA A 173 -62.34 11.03 -17.68
N ALA A 174 -62.61 10.11 -18.61
CA ALA A 174 -62.76 8.64 -18.52
C ALA A 174 -62.21 7.95 -19.78
N GLY A 175 -62.10 6.62 -19.73
CA GLY A 175 -62.06 5.76 -20.92
C GLY A 175 -60.75 4.98 -21.15
N TRP A 176 -60.78 3.70 -21.49
CA TRP A 176 -61.91 2.75 -21.38
C TRP A 176 -61.42 1.29 -21.47
N SER A 177 -62.34 0.32 -21.26
CA SER A 177 -62.43 -1.06 -21.83
C SER A 177 -61.16 -1.87 -22.17
N GLN A 178 -61.08 -3.20 -22.04
CA GLN A 178 -61.95 -4.32 -21.64
C GLN A 178 -60.99 -5.55 -21.50
N SER A 179 -61.30 -6.73 -20.96
CA SER A 179 -62.54 -7.43 -20.58
C SER A 179 -62.20 -8.40 -19.41
N HIS A 180 -63.04 -8.49 -18.37
CA HIS A 180 -64.00 -9.58 -18.08
C HIS A 180 -63.44 -11.02 -17.98
N ALA A 181 -63.90 -11.87 -17.05
CA ALA A 181 -64.65 -11.64 -15.79
C ALA A 181 -64.76 -12.94 -14.94
N GLY A 182 -64.89 -12.77 -13.62
CA GLY A 182 -65.67 -13.70 -12.77
C GLY A 182 -64.89 -14.84 -12.06
N SER A 183 -65.39 -15.38 -10.93
CA SER A 183 -66.55 -14.90 -10.16
C SER A 183 -66.60 -15.38 -8.70
N TYR A 184 -66.51 -14.44 -7.74
CA TYR A 184 -67.36 -14.32 -6.53
C TYR A 184 -67.18 -15.35 -5.36
N HIS A 185 -67.38 -15.02 -4.07
CA HIS A 185 -67.31 -13.72 -3.35
C HIS A 185 -67.43 -13.88 -1.79
N VAL A 186 -67.22 -12.78 -1.04
CA VAL A 186 -67.96 -12.40 0.22
C VAL A 186 -67.67 -13.16 1.54
N HIS A 187 -67.68 -12.60 2.78
CA HIS A 187 -67.88 -11.28 3.46
C HIS A 187 -67.05 -11.27 4.80
N ALA A 188 -66.88 -10.23 5.65
CA ALA A 188 -66.96 -8.76 5.56
C ALA A 188 -66.38 -8.07 6.85
N HIS A 189 -66.17 -6.74 6.78
CA HIS A 189 -66.10 -5.66 7.81
C HIS A 189 -66.03 -6.00 9.34
N SER A 190 -65.24 -5.29 10.17
CA SER A 190 -65.36 -3.84 10.46
C SER A 190 -64.30 -3.32 11.47
N LYS A 191 -64.36 -2.04 11.90
CA LYS A 191 -63.55 -1.41 12.98
C LYS A 191 -64.45 -0.96 14.14
N PRO A 192 -63.96 -0.84 15.39
CA PRO A 192 -63.76 0.51 15.98
C PRO A 192 -62.56 0.65 16.97
N ARG A 193 -62.56 1.74 17.76
CA ARG A 193 -61.47 2.28 18.62
C ARG A 193 -61.41 1.68 20.04
N VAL A 194 -60.21 1.70 20.64
CA VAL A 194 -59.92 1.96 22.08
C VAL A 194 -58.59 2.76 22.10
N ALA A 195 -58.55 4.03 22.53
CA ALA A 195 -58.34 4.58 23.88
C ALA A 195 -56.92 4.34 24.47
N ALA A 196 -56.45 5.22 25.36
CA ALA A 196 -55.02 5.37 25.67
C ALA A 196 -54.70 5.41 27.17
N VAL A 197 -53.49 4.97 27.52
CA VAL A 197 -52.82 5.26 28.81
C VAL A 197 -51.47 5.89 28.49
N LYS A 198 -51.03 6.85 29.31
CA LYS A 198 -49.73 7.53 29.18
C LYS A 198 -48.76 6.95 30.19
N GLU A 199 -47.51 6.75 29.78
CA GLU A 199 -46.37 6.92 30.68
C GLU A 199 -45.19 7.56 29.93
N ALA A 200 -44.38 8.36 30.63
CA ALA A 200 -43.63 9.45 30.00
C ALA A 200 -42.09 9.29 30.14
N VAL A 201 -41.47 8.59 29.19
CA VAL A 201 -40.00 8.58 29.05
C VAL A 201 -39.56 9.87 28.35
N LYS A 202 -38.96 10.80 29.12
CA LYS A 202 -38.31 12.02 28.59
C LYS A 202 -37.02 11.66 27.83
N VAL A 203 -37.13 11.29 26.56
CA VAL A 203 -35.98 11.25 25.64
C VAL A 203 -35.44 12.67 25.47
N GLN A 204 -34.29 12.96 26.07
CA GLN A 204 -33.59 14.24 25.85
C GLN A 204 -33.15 14.34 24.39
N LYS A 205 -33.51 15.44 23.72
CA LYS A 205 -33.02 15.74 22.37
C LYS A 205 -31.51 16.01 22.40
N ALA A 206 -30.71 14.99 22.12
CA ALA A 206 -29.29 15.13 21.84
C ALA A 206 -29.10 16.20 20.75
N HIS A 207 -28.37 17.27 21.08
CA HIS A 207 -28.08 18.34 20.13
C HIS A 207 -27.13 17.81 19.05
N ARG A 208 -27.60 17.70 17.80
CA ARG A 208 -26.73 17.48 16.63
C ARG A 208 -25.89 18.74 16.36
N GLY A 209 -24.77 18.86 17.06
CA GLY A 209 -23.71 19.82 16.75
C GLY A 209 -23.02 19.51 15.42
N PRO A 210 -22.35 20.48 14.77
CA PRO A 210 -21.74 20.31 13.45
C PRO A 210 -20.35 19.62 13.50
N GLU A 211 -20.23 18.49 14.19
CA GLU A 211 -18.96 17.84 14.59
C GLU A 211 -18.18 17.11 13.48
N GLY A 212 -18.34 17.52 12.21
CA GLY A 212 -17.69 16.86 11.07
C GLY A 212 -16.27 17.33 10.71
N LYS A 213 -15.72 18.35 11.39
CA LYS A 213 -14.65 19.20 10.79
C LYS A 213 -13.26 19.13 11.46
N ASP A 214 -13.17 18.95 12.78
CA ASP A 214 -11.88 19.03 13.52
C ASP A 214 -11.33 17.69 14.04
N SER A 215 -12.16 16.63 14.05
CA SER A 215 -11.89 15.32 14.69
C SER A 215 -10.48 14.75 14.45
N ASN A 216 -10.01 14.68 13.19
CA ASN A 216 -8.80 13.92 12.89
C ASN A 216 -7.49 14.59 13.39
N GLN A 217 -7.43 15.92 13.46
CA GLN A 217 -6.26 16.62 14.03
C GLN A 217 -6.19 16.42 15.55
N HIS A 218 -7.36 16.43 16.19
CA HIS A 218 -7.51 16.21 17.62
C HIS A 218 -7.07 14.78 18.00
N LYS A 219 -7.48 13.76 17.23
CA LYS A 219 -7.03 12.36 17.40
C LYS A 219 -5.51 12.20 17.30
N VAL A 220 -4.85 12.82 16.32
CA VAL A 220 -3.38 12.72 16.18
C VAL A 220 -2.63 13.39 17.35
N LEU A 221 -3.20 14.45 17.94
CA LEU A 221 -2.66 15.05 19.16
C LEU A 221 -2.88 14.15 20.39
N GLN A 222 -4.06 13.56 20.55
CA GLN A 222 -4.35 12.53 21.56
C GLN A 222 -3.37 11.35 21.48
N GLN A 223 -3.15 10.79 20.28
CA GLN A 223 -2.17 9.72 20.04
C GLN A 223 -0.74 10.14 20.44
N THR A 224 -0.37 11.41 20.24
CA THR A 224 0.97 11.92 20.63
C THR A 224 1.11 12.07 22.16
N ILE A 225 0.02 12.40 22.85
CA ILE A 225 -0.01 12.43 24.33
C ILE A 225 0.04 11.00 24.86
N GLN A 226 -0.80 10.10 24.33
CA GLN A 226 -0.89 8.71 24.73
C GLN A 226 0.46 7.97 24.54
N SER A 227 1.07 8.03 23.36
CA SER A 227 2.37 7.37 23.11
C SER A 227 3.49 7.89 24.02
N SER A 228 3.39 9.14 24.49
CA SER A 228 4.37 9.74 25.41
C SER A 228 4.17 9.25 26.85
N LEU A 229 2.92 9.02 27.26
CA LEU A 229 2.60 8.41 28.56
C LEU A 229 2.94 6.91 28.59
N GLU A 230 2.69 6.19 27.50
CA GLU A 230 3.04 4.78 27.33
C GLU A 230 4.57 4.58 27.31
N CYS A 231 5.31 5.54 26.76
CA CYS A 231 6.77 5.59 26.85
C CYS A 231 7.24 5.69 28.32
N PHE A 232 6.63 6.55 29.14
CA PHE A 232 6.94 6.62 30.57
C PHE A 232 6.51 5.37 31.37
N LEU A 233 5.38 4.73 30.99
CA LEU A 233 4.95 3.45 31.57
C LEU A 233 5.99 2.34 31.32
N PHE A 234 6.46 2.19 30.07
CA PHE A 234 7.49 1.21 29.70
C PHE A 234 8.85 1.46 30.39
N LEU A 235 9.20 2.74 30.62
CA LEU A 235 10.37 3.15 31.40
C LEU A 235 10.17 3.04 32.92
N GLN A 236 8.97 2.64 33.40
CA GLN A 236 8.55 2.62 34.80
C GLN A 236 8.73 3.95 35.55
N GLN A 237 8.39 5.07 34.91
CA GLN A 237 8.50 6.44 35.46
C GLN A 237 7.12 7.09 35.73
N PRO A 238 6.35 6.61 36.73
CA PRO A 238 4.98 7.09 37.00
C PRO A 238 4.93 8.56 37.43
N GLU A 239 5.96 9.08 38.08
CA GLU A 239 6.07 10.49 38.48
C GLU A 239 6.13 11.43 37.26
N GLU A 240 6.94 11.06 36.26
CA GLU A 240 7.07 11.82 35.01
C GLU A 240 5.82 11.67 34.14
N ALA A 241 5.16 10.50 34.19
CA ALA A 241 3.86 10.30 33.55
C ALA A 241 2.75 11.17 34.18
N GLU A 242 2.64 11.22 35.52
CA GLU A 242 1.69 12.11 36.21
C GLU A 242 2.02 13.59 35.96
N ARG A 243 3.31 13.96 35.98
CA ARG A 243 3.77 15.34 35.70
C ARG A 243 3.48 15.77 34.26
N PHE A 244 3.64 14.89 33.28
CA PHE A 244 3.25 15.13 31.89
C PHE A 244 1.73 15.27 31.75
N LEU A 245 0.94 14.39 32.38
CA LEU A 245 -0.52 14.49 32.39
C LEU A 245 -1.00 15.82 33.03
N LEU A 246 -0.41 16.21 34.15
CA LEU A 246 -0.70 17.48 34.85
C LEU A 246 -0.39 18.72 33.99
N LEU A 247 0.65 18.68 33.15
CA LEU A 247 0.99 19.78 32.22
C LEU A 247 -0.10 20.02 31.16
N TYR A 248 -0.85 18.97 30.78
CA TYR A 248 -2.00 19.12 29.88
C TYR A 248 -3.29 19.42 30.66
N HIS A 249 -3.54 18.75 31.78
CA HIS A 249 -4.75 18.93 32.60
C HIS A 249 -4.86 20.35 33.21
N SER A 250 -3.74 20.97 33.59
CA SER A 250 -3.71 22.31 34.19
C SER A 250 -4.14 23.43 33.24
N SER A 251 -3.88 23.31 31.93
CA SER A 251 -4.22 24.34 30.95
C SER A 251 -5.59 24.05 30.30
N PRO A 252 -6.60 24.95 30.37
CA PRO A 252 -7.94 24.70 29.82
C PRO A 252 -7.97 24.37 28.32
N VAL A 253 -7.01 24.87 27.54
CA VAL A 253 -6.87 24.54 26.11
C VAL A 253 -6.27 23.16 25.90
N LYS A 254 -5.22 22.80 26.65
CA LYS A 254 -4.54 21.50 26.53
C LYS A 254 -5.35 20.36 27.15
N ARG A 255 -6.15 20.63 28.19
CA ARG A 255 -7.07 19.70 28.86
C ARG A 255 -8.06 19.06 27.88
N ARG A 256 -8.53 19.83 26.88
CA ARG A 256 -9.42 19.32 25.82
C ARG A 256 -8.79 18.21 24.99
N LEU A 257 -7.46 18.10 24.94
CA LEU A 257 -6.73 17.06 24.21
C LEU A 257 -6.53 15.76 25.02
N LEU A 258 -7.03 15.70 26.26
CA LEU A 258 -6.97 14.48 27.08
C LEU A 258 -8.20 13.60 26.84
N ASN A 259 -7.97 12.32 26.56
CA ASN A 259 -8.99 11.27 26.55
C ASN A 259 -8.86 10.41 27.83
N ILE A 260 -9.78 9.47 28.03
CA ILE A 260 -9.73 8.54 29.17
C ILE A 260 -8.48 7.67 29.19
N ASN A 261 -8.01 7.21 28.02
CA ASN A 261 -6.81 6.37 27.91
C ASN A 261 -5.58 7.07 28.51
N ALA A 262 -5.42 8.38 28.32
CA ALA A 262 -4.33 9.16 28.90
C ALA A 262 -4.35 9.16 30.45
N TYR A 263 -5.52 9.08 31.09
CA TYR A 263 -5.60 8.87 32.54
C TYR A 263 -5.33 7.40 32.91
N ASN A 264 -5.93 6.44 32.18
CA ASN A 264 -5.78 5.00 32.45
C ASN A 264 -4.31 4.54 32.40
N VAL A 265 -3.51 5.02 31.44
CA VAL A 265 -2.07 4.69 31.34
C VAL A 265 -1.30 5.11 32.59
N VAL A 266 -1.61 6.30 33.14
CA VAL A 266 -0.99 6.78 34.39
C VAL A 266 -1.55 6.04 35.62
N MET A 267 -2.82 5.64 35.60
CA MET A 267 -3.41 4.79 36.65
C MET A 267 -2.73 3.42 36.71
N HIS A 268 -2.55 2.72 35.58
CA HIS A 268 -1.81 1.45 35.52
C HIS A 268 -0.35 1.61 35.98
N SER A 269 0.32 2.70 35.60
CA SER A 269 1.69 2.98 36.05
C SER A 269 1.81 3.09 37.58
N TRP A 270 0.81 3.68 38.24
CA TRP A 270 0.70 3.70 39.70
C TRP A 270 0.15 2.40 40.31
N ALA A 271 -0.62 1.60 39.55
CA ALA A 271 -1.18 0.33 40.00
C ALA A 271 -0.09 -0.73 40.15
N ARG A 272 0.80 -0.87 39.16
CA ARG A 272 2.01 -1.72 39.22
C ARG A 272 2.95 -1.34 40.37
N LYS A 273 2.92 -0.08 40.85
CA LYS A 273 3.64 0.39 42.04
C LYS A 273 2.82 0.37 43.35
N GLY A 274 1.58 -0.12 43.34
CA GLY A 274 0.73 -0.21 44.54
C GLY A 274 0.32 1.14 45.16
N CYS A 275 0.23 2.22 44.38
CA CYS A 275 0.03 3.58 44.90
C CYS A 275 -1.43 4.06 44.89
N LEU A 276 -2.33 3.40 45.64
CA LEU A 276 -3.78 3.69 45.66
C LEU A 276 -4.15 5.16 45.94
N ARG A 277 -3.33 5.90 46.72
CA ARG A 277 -3.54 7.35 46.95
C ARG A 277 -3.44 8.17 45.66
N ARG A 278 -2.53 7.82 44.75
CA ARG A 278 -2.34 8.48 43.44
C ARG A 278 -3.47 8.15 42.48
N ILE A 279 -3.89 6.88 42.41
CA ILE A 279 -5.00 6.47 41.55
C ILE A 279 -6.31 7.17 41.94
N LYS A 280 -6.62 7.27 43.24
CA LYS A 280 -7.80 8.02 43.72
C LYS A 280 -7.78 9.50 43.29
N ARG A 281 -6.61 10.15 43.33
CA ARG A 281 -6.42 11.51 42.80
C ARG A 281 -6.72 11.58 41.31
N LEU A 282 -6.24 10.60 40.53
CA LEU A 282 -6.46 10.52 39.08
C LEU A 282 -7.94 10.29 38.73
N PHE A 283 -8.70 9.53 39.52
CA PHE A 283 -10.15 9.39 39.37
C PHE A 283 -10.85 10.75 39.52
N SER A 284 -10.60 11.49 40.62
CA SER A 284 -11.18 12.83 40.79
C SER A 284 -10.70 13.85 39.75
N MET A 285 -9.49 13.70 39.22
CA MET A 285 -8.99 14.50 38.08
C MET A 285 -9.63 14.13 36.73
N LEU A 286 -10.16 12.91 36.58
CA LEU A 286 -10.90 12.46 35.41
C LEU A 286 -12.35 12.98 35.46
N GLU A 287 -13.01 12.79 36.60
CA GLU A 287 -14.38 13.23 36.89
C GLU A 287 -14.54 14.76 36.77
N SER A 288 -13.57 15.54 37.29
CA SER A 288 -13.57 17.02 37.23
C SER A 288 -13.37 17.60 35.81
N VAL A 289 -13.18 16.76 34.79
CA VAL A 289 -13.17 17.15 33.37
C VAL A 289 -14.46 16.70 32.65
N GLY A 290 -15.40 16.06 33.36
CA GLY A 290 -16.64 15.53 32.79
C GLY A 290 -16.47 14.19 32.06
N LEU A 291 -15.31 13.55 32.19
CA LEU A 291 -15.12 12.15 31.78
C LEU A 291 -15.72 11.23 32.86
N ARG A 292 -16.08 9.99 32.47
CA ARG A 292 -16.52 8.94 33.40
C ARG A 292 -15.52 7.79 33.42
N PRO A 293 -15.27 7.12 34.56
CA PRO A 293 -14.43 5.93 34.61
C PRO A 293 -14.86 4.85 33.60
N SER A 294 -13.89 4.04 33.18
CA SER A 294 -14.05 2.93 32.23
C SER A 294 -13.73 1.59 32.90
N LEU A 295 -14.07 0.48 32.25
CA LEU A 295 -13.65 -0.86 32.67
C LEU A 295 -12.13 -0.92 32.95
N ASP A 296 -11.31 -0.34 32.07
CA ASP A 296 -9.85 -0.21 32.25
C ASP A 296 -9.45 0.63 33.48
N SER A 297 -10.20 1.71 33.77
CA SER A 297 -9.98 2.53 34.98
C SER A 297 -10.25 1.71 36.24
N TYR A 298 -11.31 0.89 36.22
CA TYR A 298 -11.65 -0.03 37.31
C TYR A 298 -10.66 -1.19 37.41
N ALA A 299 -10.14 -1.71 36.30
CA ALA A 299 -9.10 -2.73 36.28
C ALA A 299 -7.82 -2.24 36.96
N ALA A 300 -7.30 -1.05 36.59
CA ALA A 300 -6.13 -0.46 37.26
C ALA A 300 -6.37 -0.20 38.76
N LEU A 301 -7.58 0.20 39.14
CA LEU A 301 -7.94 0.42 40.55
C LEU A 301 -8.01 -0.89 41.35
N LEU A 302 -8.58 -1.96 40.78
CA LEU A 302 -8.66 -3.29 41.38
C LEU A 302 -7.29 -3.99 41.42
N GLU A 303 -6.47 -3.81 40.39
CA GLU A 303 -5.08 -4.29 40.32
C GLU A 303 -4.29 -3.71 41.51
N CYS A 304 -4.34 -2.39 41.66
CA CYS A 304 -3.70 -1.71 42.79
C CYS A 304 -4.23 -2.19 44.15
N MET A 305 -5.54 -2.40 44.29
CA MET A 305 -6.12 -2.95 45.52
C MET A 305 -5.65 -4.38 45.80
N GLY A 306 -5.47 -5.21 44.77
CA GLY A 306 -4.91 -6.56 44.85
C GLY A 306 -3.44 -6.55 45.29
N ARG A 307 -2.58 -5.80 44.60
CA ARG A 307 -1.14 -5.68 44.96
C ARG A 307 -0.94 -5.17 46.39
N MET A 308 -1.80 -4.24 46.84
CA MET A 308 -1.79 -3.73 48.23
C MET A 308 -2.46 -4.65 49.28
N ARG A 309 -3.10 -5.75 48.88
CA ARG A 309 -3.98 -6.57 49.75
C ARG A 309 -5.00 -5.72 50.53
N SER A 310 -5.68 -4.81 49.82
CA SER A 310 -6.64 -3.88 50.39
C SER A 310 -7.82 -4.58 51.07
N SER A 311 -8.36 -3.97 52.14
CA SER A 311 -9.46 -4.57 52.91
C SER A 311 -10.72 -4.78 52.08
N ALA A 312 -11.46 -5.86 52.37
CA ALA A 312 -12.68 -6.22 51.64
C ALA A 312 -13.73 -5.09 51.61
N LYS A 313 -13.77 -4.22 52.63
CA LYS A 313 -14.63 -3.02 52.67
C LYS A 313 -14.28 -1.98 51.60
N ALA A 314 -13.01 -1.86 51.21
CA ALA A 314 -12.56 -0.99 50.14
C ALA A 314 -12.88 -1.59 48.76
N ILE A 315 -12.60 -2.88 48.56
CA ILE A 315 -12.87 -3.57 47.28
C ILE A 315 -14.38 -3.62 47.01
N ARG A 316 -15.21 -3.89 48.04
CA ARG A 316 -16.68 -3.91 47.92
C ARG A 316 -17.24 -2.56 47.46
N ARG A 317 -16.66 -1.44 47.90
CA ARG A 317 -17.04 -0.10 47.43
C ARG A 317 -16.64 0.12 45.96
N CYS A 318 -15.46 -0.35 45.55
CA CYS A 318 -15.01 -0.29 44.15
C CYS A 318 -15.97 -1.08 43.22
N VAL A 319 -16.23 -2.34 43.54
CA VAL A 319 -17.12 -3.21 42.74
C VAL A 319 -18.57 -2.69 42.74
N GLN A 320 -19.06 -2.09 43.83
CA GLN A 320 -20.38 -1.47 43.83
C GLN A 320 -20.42 -0.21 42.95
N GLN A 321 -19.40 0.64 42.97
CA GLN A 321 -19.36 1.81 42.08
C GLN A 321 -19.28 1.41 40.61
N MET A 322 -18.47 0.40 40.28
CA MET A 322 -18.40 -0.17 38.93
C MET A 322 -19.79 -0.65 38.44
N LYS A 323 -20.58 -1.30 39.30
CA LYS A 323 -21.97 -1.68 39.00
C LYS A 323 -22.90 -0.47 38.86
N ASN A 324 -22.76 0.54 39.72
CA ASN A 324 -23.55 1.78 39.65
C ASN A 324 -23.29 2.57 38.35
N ASP A 325 -22.05 2.50 37.82
CA ASP A 325 -21.65 3.11 36.55
C ASP A 325 -22.17 2.32 35.32
N GLY A 326 -22.72 1.11 35.53
CA GLY A 326 -23.30 0.25 34.50
C GLY A 326 -22.41 -0.89 34.01
N PHE A 327 -21.37 -1.27 34.75
CA PHE A 327 -20.41 -2.31 34.36
C PHE A 327 -20.47 -3.57 35.23
N HIS A 328 -20.36 -4.75 34.61
CA HIS A 328 -20.29 -6.05 35.29
C HIS A 328 -18.84 -6.55 35.47
N VAL A 329 -18.62 -7.44 36.46
CA VAL A 329 -17.29 -8.00 36.76
C VAL A 329 -16.81 -8.91 35.62
N ASP A 330 -17.73 -9.67 35.05
CA ASP A 330 -17.53 -10.56 33.91
C ASP A 330 -17.01 -9.78 32.68
N GLU A 331 -17.58 -8.61 32.41
CA GLU A 331 -17.17 -7.74 31.31
C GLU A 331 -15.73 -7.24 31.45
N LEU A 332 -15.27 -6.99 32.68
CA LEU A 332 -13.88 -6.59 32.94
C LEU A 332 -12.91 -7.70 32.49
N PHE A 333 -13.23 -8.97 32.72
CA PHE A 333 -12.37 -10.09 32.27
C PHE A 333 -12.56 -10.47 30.80
N GLN A 334 -13.64 -10.01 30.14
CA GLN A 334 -13.91 -10.26 28.72
C GLN A 334 -13.47 -9.12 27.79
N LYS A 335 -13.41 -7.86 28.27
CA LYS A 335 -13.20 -6.67 27.43
C LYS A 335 -11.92 -5.89 27.73
N CYS A 336 -11.36 -5.97 28.93
CA CYS A 336 -10.07 -5.34 29.23
C CYS A 336 -8.92 -6.16 28.65
N LEU A 337 -7.90 -5.47 28.16
CA LEU A 337 -6.60 -6.08 27.88
C LEU A 337 -5.72 -5.97 29.14
N PHE A 338 -5.08 -7.08 29.49
CA PHE A 338 -4.19 -7.24 30.64
C PHE A 338 -2.78 -7.56 30.18
N GLU A 339 -1.77 -6.97 30.82
CA GLU A 339 -0.34 -7.28 30.64
C GLU A 339 0.22 -7.99 31.88
N GLU A 340 1.34 -8.69 31.75
CA GLU A 340 2.07 -9.31 32.87
C GLU A 340 1.19 -10.23 33.74
N ASP A 341 0.95 -9.88 35.02
CA ASP A 341 0.14 -10.58 36.02
C ASP A 341 -1.15 -9.83 36.41
N GLU A 342 -1.51 -8.78 35.66
CA GLU A 342 -2.60 -7.86 36.02
C GLU A 342 -3.95 -8.60 36.17
N LYS A 343 -4.18 -9.64 35.35
CA LYS A 343 -5.42 -10.43 35.37
C LYS A 343 -5.55 -11.24 36.66
N GLU A 344 -4.47 -11.90 37.06
CA GLU A 344 -4.37 -12.73 38.27
C GLU A 344 -4.51 -11.87 39.54
N VAL A 345 -3.88 -10.69 39.54
CA VAL A 345 -3.98 -9.73 40.64
C VAL A 345 -5.42 -9.21 40.78
N VAL A 346 -6.08 -8.80 39.69
CA VAL A 346 -7.47 -8.34 39.73
C VAL A 346 -8.42 -9.48 40.15
N LEU A 347 -8.20 -10.70 39.65
CA LEU A 347 -8.95 -11.90 40.06
C LEU A 347 -8.79 -12.19 41.56
N SER A 348 -7.59 -12.02 42.12
CA SER A 348 -7.35 -12.16 43.55
C SER A 348 -8.12 -11.12 44.38
N ALA A 349 -8.19 -9.87 43.90
CA ALA A 349 -8.97 -8.81 44.53
C ALA A 349 -10.48 -9.11 44.52
N ILE A 350 -11.02 -9.61 43.40
CA ILE A 350 -12.42 -10.04 43.32
C ILE A 350 -12.71 -11.24 44.25
N ARG A 351 -11.78 -12.20 44.36
CA ARG A 351 -11.94 -13.38 45.23
C ARG A 351 -11.97 -13.06 46.73
N ILE A 352 -11.41 -11.91 47.16
CA ILE A 352 -11.59 -11.40 48.54
C ILE A 352 -13.07 -11.06 48.85
N LEU A 353 -13.90 -10.78 47.82
CA LEU A 353 -15.34 -10.59 47.97
C LEU A 353 -16.17 -11.83 47.66
N GLN A 354 -15.73 -12.62 46.69
CA GLN A 354 -16.44 -13.78 46.15
C GLN A 354 -15.43 -14.92 45.96
N PRO A 355 -15.11 -15.71 47.02
CA PRO A 355 -14.03 -16.71 46.98
C PRO A 355 -14.17 -17.71 45.83
N ASN A 356 -15.42 -18.12 45.55
CA ASN A 356 -15.76 -19.09 44.50
C ASN A 356 -15.89 -18.46 43.10
N TYR A 357 -15.48 -17.20 42.90
CA TYR A 357 -15.56 -16.55 41.58
C TYR A 357 -14.60 -17.22 40.59
N GLN A 358 -15.19 -17.79 39.54
CA GLN A 358 -14.51 -18.31 38.36
C GLN A 358 -14.48 -17.22 37.28
N LEU A 359 -13.51 -17.29 36.36
CA LEU A 359 -13.54 -16.43 35.18
C LEU A 359 -14.78 -16.77 34.34
N PRO A 360 -15.46 -15.78 33.73
CA PRO A 360 -16.60 -16.06 32.88
C PRO A 360 -16.16 -16.94 31.70
N PRO A 361 -16.97 -17.91 31.26
CA PRO A 361 -16.65 -18.73 30.10
C PRO A 361 -16.47 -17.84 28.86
N PRO A 362 -15.67 -18.29 27.87
CA PRO A 362 -15.56 -17.56 26.61
C PRO A 362 -16.95 -17.38 25.98
N PRO A 363 -17.23 -16.21 25.36
CA PRO A 363 -18.49 -16.01 24.67
C PRO A 363 -18.64 -17.06 23.56
N LYS A 364 -19.84 -17.62 23.40
CA LYS A 364 -20.10 -18.62 22.35
C LYS A 364 -19.66 -18.04 20.99
N PRO A 365 -18.79 -18.73 20.22
CA PRO A 365 -18.26 -18.20 18.98
C PRO A 365 -19.40 -17.94 18.00
N GLN A 366 -19.44 -16.72 17.45
CA GLN A 366 -20.45 -16.31 16.50
C GLN A 366 -20.03 -16.75 15.10
N THR A 367 -20.89 -17.50 14.41
CA THR A 367 -20.69 -17.89 13.01
C THR A 367 -20.96 -16.72 12.07
N CYS A 368 -20.29 -16.70 10.92
CA CYS A 368 -20.51 -15.64 9.92
C CYS A 368 -21.98 -15.63 9.46
N LYS A 369 -22.54 -14.43 9.28
CA LYS A 369 -23.94 -14.23 8.84
C LYS A 369 -24.11 -14.08 7.32
N SER A 370 -23.04 -14.22 6.55
CA SER A 370 -23.12 -14.17 5.08
C SER A 370 -23.77 -15.45 4.56
N SER A 371 -24.83 -15.30 3.76
CA SER A 371 -25.52 -16.36 3.01
C SER A 371 -24.55 -17.28 2.27
N LEU A 372 -23.51 -16.68 1.67
CA LEU A 372 -22.46 -17.35 0.90
C LEU A 372 -21.63 -18.36 1.72
N LEU A 373 -21.63 -18.27 3.05
CA LEU A 373 -20.79 -19.11 3.94
C LEU A 373 -21.56 -19.72 5.13
N GLN A 374 -22.90 -19.65 5.15
CA GLN A 374 -23.71 -20.24 6.20
C GLN A 374 -23.48 -21.78 6.30
N ASP A 375 -23.44 -22.47 5.16
CA ASP A 375 -23.11 -23.90 5.07
C ASP A 375 -21.65 -24.20 5.44
N PHE A 376 -20.73 -23.26 5.18
CA PHE A 376 -19.29 -23.44 5.43
C PHE A 376 -18.98 -23.48 6.93
N TYR A 377 -19.58 -22.56 7.71
CA TYR A 377 -19.44 -22.51 9.17
C TYR A 377 -20.51 -23.33 9.94
N SER A 378 -21.39 -24.07 9.24
CA SER A 378 -22.39 -24.91 9.92
C SER A 378 -21.74 -26.14 10.56
N LYS A 379 -22.00 -26.34 11.85
CA LYS A 379 -21.54 -27.50 12.64
C LYS A 379 -22.33 -28.78 12.39
N GLU A 380 -23.40 -28.71 11.59
CA GLU A 380 -24.23 -29.87 11.21
C GLU A 380 -23.50 -30.81 10.24
N LYS A 381 -22.49 -30.30 9.53
CA LYS A 381 -21.67 -31.04 8.56
C LYS A 381 -20.19 -30.91 8.96
N MET A 382 -19.76 -31.70 9.95
CA MET A 382 -18.35 -31.82 10.34
C MET A 382 -17.48 -32.22 9.13
N VAL A 383 -16.26 -31.68 9.08
CA VAL A 383 -15.27 -31.93 8.01
C VAL A 383 -13.89 -31.98 8.63
N SER A 384 -13.14 -33.04 8.32
CA SER A 384 -11.70 -33.13 8.60
C SER A 384 -10.95 -32.21 7.62
N TYR A 385 -10.17 -31.27 8.16
CA TYR A 385 -9.37 -30.34 7.36
C TYR A 385 -7.97 -30.91 7.07
N PRO A 386 -7.33 -30.54 5.94
CA PRO A 386 -6.02 -31.08 5.56
C PRO A 386 -4.92 -30.68 6.56
N LYS A 387 -4.21 -31.69 7.05
CA LYS A 387 -2.99 -31.56 7.87
C LYS A 387 -1.75 -31.38 6.99
N LEU A 388 -0.70 -30.79 7.54
CA LEU A 388 0.60 -30.65 6.90
C LEU A 388 1.40 -31.96 7.03
N ASP A 389 2.28 -32.24 6.06
CA ASP A 389 3.14 -33.44 6.07
C ASP A 389 4.34 -33.33 7.05
N PHE A 390 4.10 -32.84 8.26
CA PHE A 390 5.09 -32.74 9.35
C PHE A 390 4.55 -33.40 10.63
N SER A 391 5.46 -34.01 11.39
CA SER A 391 5.22 -34.43 12.78
C SER A 391 5.15 -33.21 13.72
N MET A 392 4.62 -33.42 14.93
CA MET A 392 4.59 -32.35 15.94
C MET A 392 5.98 -31.86 16.32
N GLN A 393 6.98 -32.75 16.38
CA GLN A 393 8.36 -32.38 16.73
C GLN A 393 8.98 -31.47 15.68
N GLU A 394 8.87 -31.82 14.39
CA GLU A 394 9.40 -31.00 13.29
C GLU A 394 8.78 -29.60 13.28
N LEU A 395 7.48 -29.48 13.55
CA LEU A 395 6.82 -28.17 13.65
C LEU A 395 7.25 -27.37 14.88
N GLN A 396 7.55 -28.02 16.01
CA GLN A 396 8.04 -27.35 17.21
C GLN A 396 9.49 -26.84 17.03
N GLU A 397 10.37 -27.64 16.41
CA GLU A 397 11.74 -27.23 16.08
C GLU A 397 11.75 -26.06 15.07
N ARG A 398 10.88 -26.12 14.05
CA ARG A 398 10.68 -25.03 13.08
C ARG A 398 10.19 -23.73 13.73
N PHE A 399 9.26 -23.84 14.67
CA PHE A 399 8.76 -22.68 15.42
C PHE A 399 9.87 -22.02 16.24
N GLN A 400 10.74 -22.81 16.88
CA GLN A 400 11.88 -22.30 17.62
C GLN A 400 12.88 -21.56 16.70
N GLN A 401 13.22 -22.13 15.54
CA GLN A 401 14.08 -21.46 14.54
C GLN A 401 13.48 -20.14 14.01
N GLN A 402 12.15 -20.10 13.79
CA GLN A 402 11.45 -18.87 13.40
C GLN A 402 11.50 -17.83 14.52
N LEU A 403 11.29 -18.24 15.77
CA LEU A 403 11.28 -17.35 16.92
C LEU A 403 12.65 -16.70 17.15
N GLU A 404 13.74 -17.47 17.07
CA GLU A 404 15.11 -16.95 17.15
C GLU A 404 15.38 -15.90 16.06
N MET A 405 15.01 -16.18 14.81
CA MET A 405 15.13 -15.22 13.70
C MET A 405 14.32 -13.92 13.94
N GLU A 406 13.13 -14.02 14.56
CA GLU A 406 12.33 -12.85 14.88
C GLU A 406 12.86 -12.04 16.07
N LEU A 407 13.42 -12.69 17.09
CA LEU A 407 14.05 -12.05 18.26
C LEU A 407 15.25 -11.19 17.86
N ASP A 408 16.09 -11.65 16.93
CA ASP A 408 17.22 -10.85 16.40
C ASP A 408 16.77 -9.62 15.59
N ASN A 409 15.50 -9.57 15.17
CA ASN A 409 14.88 -8.56 14.28
C ASN A 409 15.56 -8.39 12.90
N THR A 410 16.76 -8.91 12.68
CA THR A 410 17.55 -8.76 11.46
C THR A 410 18.37 -10.01 11.20
N ILE A 411 18.39 -10.46 9.95
CA ILE A 411 19.09 -11.66 9.50
C ILE A 411 20.09 -11.28 8.41
N THR A 412 21.31 -11.82 8.50
CA THR A 412 22.36 -11.65 7.47
C THR A 412 22.55 -12.97 6.73
N ILE A 413 22.52 -12.92 5.40
CA ILE A 413 22.67 -14.09 4.52
C ILE A 413 23.78 -13.85 3.50
N GLU A 414 24.33 -14.92 2.94
CA GLU A 414 25.30 -14.81 1.85
C GLU A 414 24.62 -14.49 0.51
N SER A 415 25.29 -13.63 -0.26
CA SER A 415 24.96 -13.28 -1.63
C SER A 415 25.24 -14.45 -2.57
N VAL A 416 24.41 -14.68 -3.60
CA VAL A 416 24.76 -15.65 -4.68
C VAL A 416 26.04 -15.29 -5.44
N GLU A 417 26.53 -14.04 -5.35
CA GLU A 417 27.83 -13.64 -5.91
C GLU A 417 29.02 -14.03 -5.00
N ALA A 418 28.79 -14.60 -3.81
CA ALA A 418 29.84 -15.06 -2.89
C ALA A 418 30.71 -16.20 -3.43
N THR A 419 30.22 -16.94 -4.44
CA THR A 419 30.98 -18.01 -5.12
C THR A 419 32.14 -17.47 -5.97
N LYS A 420 32.28 -16.14 -6.11
CA LYS A 420 33.35 -15.50 -6.88
C LYS A 420 34.59 -15.31 -5.99
N PRO A 421 35.80 -15.70 -6.44
CA PRO A 421 37.01 -15.59 -5.63
C PRO A 421 37.33 -14.13 -5.27
N GLN A 422 37.72 -13.90 -4.02
CA GLN A 422 38.05 -12.56 -3.51
C GLN A 422 39.41 -12.11 -4.04
N THR A 423 39.49 -10.88 -4.58
CA THR A 423 40.78 -10.32 -5.04
C THR A 423 41.58 -9.75 -3.85
N PRO A 424 42.92 -9.60 -3.97
CA PRO A 424 43.74 -8.98 -2.93
C PRO A 424 43.29 -7.56 -2.56
N GLU A 425 42.77 -6.80 -3.52
CA GLU A 425 42.21 -5.46 -3.33
C GLU A 425 40.95 -5.52 -2.46
N ALA A 426 40.05 -6.47 -2.72
CA ALA A 426 38.84 -6.66 -1.94
C ALA A 426 39.14 -7.04 -0.49
N ILE A 427 40.11 -7.93 -0.26
CA ILE A 427 40.56 -8.30 1.11
C ILE A 427 41.10 -7.05 1.84
N LYS A 428 41.92 -6.24 1.16
CA LYS A 428 42.46 -4.99 1.72
C LYS A 428 41.37 -3.94 2.01
N ALA A 429 40.40 -3.80 1.11
CA ALA A 429 39.28 -2.87 1.25
C ALA A 429 38.31 -3.31 2.37
N ARG A 430 38.01 -4.61 2.49
CA ARG A 430 37.24 -5.20 3.61
C ARG A 430 37.92 -4.93 4.96
N LYS A 431 39.23 -5.15 5.06
CA LYS A 431 40.00 -4.85 6.30
C LYS A 431 39.92 -3.38 6.68
N LEU A 432 40.10 -2.47 5.71
CA LEU A 432 39.96 -1.02 5.91
C LEU A 432 38.54 -0.63 6.35
N LEU A 433 37.51 -1.18 5.70
CA LEU A 433 36.11 -0.93 6.02
C LEU A 433 35.75 -1.42 7.43
N GLY A 434 36.31 -2.54 7.86
CA GLY A 434 36.21 -3.03 9.24
C GLY A 434 36.76 -2.01 10.25
N THR A 435 38.00 -1.55 10.06
CA THR A 435 38.61 -0.51 10.92
C THR A 435 37.78 0.78 10.95
N LEU A 436 37.27 1.22 9.80
CA LEU A 436 36.40 2.39 9.72
C LEU A 436 35.07 2.19 10.45
N ARG A 437 34.43 1.03 10.33
CA ARG A 437 33.19 0.69 11.05
C ARG A 437 33.37 0.76 12.57
N SER A 438 34.48 0.24 13.12
CA SER A 438 34.79 0.37 14.55
C SER A 438 34.97 1.84 14.97
N GLN A 439 35.72 2.64 14.20
CA GLN A 439 35.88 4.08 14.49
C GLN A 439 34.54 4.84 14.42
N TRP A 440 33.64 4.45 13.52
CA TRP A 440 32.31 5.04 13.41
C TRP A 440 31.38 4.61 14.53
N HIS A 441 31.45 3.35 14.99
CA HIS A 441 30.70 2.84 16.15
C HIS A 441 30.88 3.76 17.36
N ASP A 442 32.13 3.93 17.80
CA ASP A 442 32.47 4.71 18.99
C ASP A 442 32.14 6.20 18.80
N SER A 443 32.35 6.73 17.59
CA SER A 443 32.00 8.12 17.25
C SER A 443 30.50 8.37 17.32
N ILE A 444 29.67 7.42 16.87
CA ILE A 444 28.20 7.50 16.92
C ILE A 444 27.72 7.34 18.37
N LEU A 445 28.28 6.38 19.12
CA LEU A 445 27.96 6.13 20.53
C LEU A 445 28.20 7.39 21.39
N GLN A 446 29.39 7.99 21.29
CA GLN A 446 29.72 9.24 21.99
C GLN A 446 28.80 10.40 21.58
N ALA A 447 28.47 10.53 20.30
CA ALA A 447 27.56 11.56 19.80
C ALA A 447 26.12 11.38 20.34
N LEU A 448 25.64 10.14 20.39
CA LEU A 448 24.34 9.75 20.93
C LEU A 448 24.27 10.06 22.44
N GLN A 449 25.26 9.62 23.22
CA GLN A 449 25.33 9.86 24.67
C GLN A 449 25.38 11.35 24.99
N LYS A 450 26.22 12.11 24.29
CA LYS A 450 26.28 13.58 24.40
C LYS A 450 24.94 14.23 24.05
N SER A 451 24.22 13.72 23.06
CA SER A 451 22.87 14.18 22.72
C SER A 451 21.87 13.89 23.85
N LYS A 452 21.78 12.64 24.32
CA LYS A 452 20.89 12.23 25.44
C LYS A 452 21.15 13.09 26.68
N HIS A 453 22.42 13.33 27.04
CA HIS A 453 22.81 14.16 28.17
C HIS A 453 22.35 15.63 28.02
N ASN A 454 22.58 16.25 26.85
CA ASN A 454 22.13 17.61 26.57
C ASN A 454 20.60 17.73 26.57
N MET A 455 19.89 16.74 26.03
CA MET A 455 18.42 16.70 26.07
C MET A 455 17.87 16.50 27.48
N CYS A 456 18.57 15.75 28.34
CA CYS A 456 18.19 15.57 29.74
C CYS A 456 18.36 16.87 30.56
N LYS A 457 19.47 17.60 30.38
CA LYS A 457 19.71 18.89 31.06
C LYS A 457 18.61 19.93 30.78
N LEU A 458 18.08 19.94 29.56
CA LEU A 458 17.00 20.87 29.18
C LEU A 458 15.67 20.65 29.92
N LYS A 459 15.43 19.47 30.54
CA LYS A 459 14.22 19.15 31.33
C LYS A 459 13.93 20.16 32.46
N MET A 460 14.95 20.87 32.95
CA MET A 460 14.84 21.75 34.11
C MET A 460 14.60 23.23 33.77
N VAL A 461 14.81 23.65 32.51
CA VAL A 461 14.86 25.08 32.13
C VAL A 461 13.84 25.44 31.05
N SER A 462 13.37 24.47 30.27
CA SER A 462 12.32 24.68 29.27
C SER A 462 11.47 23.43 29.09
N GLY A 463 10.30 23.55 28.44
CA GLY A 463 9.29 22.48 28.39
C GLY A 463 9.79 21.14 27.83
N TYR A 464 9.19 20.05 28.33
CA TYR A 464 9.52 18.65 28.03
C TYR A 464 10.05 18.41 26.60
N ASN A 465 11.33 17.99 26.51
CA ASN A 465 11.89 17.53 25.25
C ASN A 465 11.19 16.23 24.81
N THR A 466 10.38 16.34 23.76
CA THR A 466 9.49 15.27 23.30
C THR A 466 10.23 14.07 22.69
N LEU A 467 11.53 14.15 22.41
CA LEU A 467 12.32 13.03 21.84
C LEU A 467 13.12 12.27 22.89
N TYR A 468 13.47 12.89 24.01
CA TYR A 468 14.33 12.27 25.01
C TYR A 468 13.80 10.92 25.56
N PRO A 469 12.52 10.78 25.96
CA PRO A 469 12.01 9.50 26.46
C PRO A 469 12.15 8.36 25.44
N TYR A 470 11.87 8.64 24.16
CA TYR A 470 11.96 7.66 23.07
C TYR A 470 13.41 7.29 22.69
N LEU A 471 14.39 8.11 23.08
CA LEU A 471 15.82 7.79 23.02
C LEU A 471 16.29 6.95 24.22
N CYS A 472 15.47 6.74 25.25
CA CYS A 472 15.79 5.92 26.42
C CYS A 472 15.12 4.53 26.39
N LEU A 473 14.39 4.20 25.32
CA LEU A 473 13.62 2.95 25.23
C LEU A 473 14.47 1.69 24.98
N LEU A 474 15.61 1.85 24.30
CA LEU A 474 16.55 0.77 24.00
C LEU A 474 17.94 1.10 24.59
N PRO A 475 18.83 0.09 24.77
CA PRO A 475 20.26 0.31 24.99
C PRO A 475 20.89 1.19 23.90
N ASP A 476 21.95 1.92 24.23
CA ASP A 476 22.63 2.82 23.28
C ASP A 476 23.10 2.10 22.01
N GLU A 477 23.68 0.91 22.16
CA GLU A 477 24.23 0.11 21.05
C GLU A 477 23.19 -0.33 20.04
N GLU A 478 21.91 -0.47 20.43
CA GLU A 478 20.83 -0.77 19.47
C GLU A 478 20.62 0.40 18.49
N TYR A 479 20.72 1.64 18.96
CA TYR A 479 20.66 2.81 18.08
C TYR A 479 21.91 2.93 17.21
N VAL A 480 23.10 2.59 17.73
CA VAL A 480 24.37 2.58 16.98
C VAL A 480 24.31 1.54 15.86
N ALA A 481 23.89 0.32 16.15
CA ALA A 481 23.71 -0.75 15.17
C ALA A 481 22.71 -0.38 14.07
N ILE A 482 21.55 0.18 14.43
CA ILE A 482 20.55 0.69 13.47
C ILE A 482 21.15 1.78 12.56
N MET A 483 21.97 2.68 13.11
CA MET A 483 22.64 3.74 12.35
C MET A 483 23.74 3.20 11.41
N LEU A 484 24.54 2.22 11.84
CA LEU A 484 25.57 1.56 11.02
C LEU A 484 24.99 0.66 9.92
N GLN A 485 23.83 0.03 10.17
CA GLN A 485 23.11 -0.74 9.15
C GLN A 485 22.67 0.17 7.99
N ILE A 486 22.05 1.32 8.30
CA ILE A 486 21.62 2.32 7.30
C ILE A 486 22.80 2.91 6.52
N LEU A 487 23.97 3.07 7.15
CA LEU A 487 25.18 3.49 6.44
C LEU A 487 25.66 2.44 5.42
N SER A 488 25.52 1.15 5.74
CA SER A 488 25.96 0.04 4.89
C SER A 488 25.00 -0.24 3.72
N THR A 489 23.70 0.08 3.85
CA THR A 489 22.69 -0.09 2.78
C THR A 489 22.49 1.16 1.90
N LEU A 490 23.22 2.26 2.15
CA LEU A 490 23.00 3.53 1.46
C LEU A 490 23.51 3.53 0.01
N SER A 491 22.60 3.80 -0.95
CA SER A 491 22.95 3.89 -2.37
C SER A 491 24.04 4.95 -2.67
N PRO A 492 25.04 4.64 -3.53
CA PRO A 492 26.03 5.61 -4.01
C PRO A 492 25.45 6.86 -4.71
N GLN A 493 24.19 6.83 -5.14
CA GLN A 493 23.52 8.00 -5.74
C GLN A 493 22.90 8.94 -4.68
N GLY A 494 22.75 8.46 -3.45
CA GLY A 494 22.09 9.14 -2.34
C GLY A 494 20.58 8.94 -2.32
N GLU A 495 20.03 8.79 -1.12
CA GLU A 495 18.61 8.50 -0.87
C GLU A 495 17.88 9.73 -0.31
N SER A 496 16.55 9.75 -0.40
CA SER A 496 15.70 10.81 0.12
C SER A 496 15.83 10.95 1.63
N LEU A 497 16.10 12.19 2.08
CA LEU A 497 16.21 12.55 3.50
C LEU A 497 14.96 12.10 4.30
N ALA A 498 13.78 12.15 3.69
CA ALA A 498 12.53 11.73 4.32
C ALA A 498 12.32 10.20 4.35
N VAL A 499 12.97 9.45 3.45
CA VAL A 499 12.90 7.98 3.44
C VAL A 499 13.80 7.42 4.54
N LEU A 500 15.06 7.85 4.58
CA LEU A 500 16.03 7.45 5.63
C LEU A 500 15.54 7.82 7.04
N ALA A 501 15.00 9.03 7.22
CA ALA A 501 14.45 9.45 8.51
C ALA A 501 13.19 8.69 8.93
N ARG A 502 12.40 8.17 7.97
CA ARG A 502 11.31 7.23 8.30
C ARG A 502 11.89 5.88 8.72
N GLU A 503 12.81 5.34 7.93
CA GLU A 503 13.37 4.00 8.13
C GLU A 503 14.12 3.87 9.47
N LEU A 504 14.98 4.83 9.82
CA LEU A 504 15.65 4.89 11.13
C LEU A 504 14.64 4.88 12.29
N GLY A 505 13.60 5.71 12.20
CA GLY A 505 12.55 5.78 13.22
C GLY A 505 11.73 4.48 13.32
N SER A 506 11.40 3.86 12.18
CA SER A 506 10.66 2.60 12.11
C SER A 506 11.48 1.42 12.66
N LYS A 507 12.79 1.35 12.38
CA LYS A 507 13.67 0.32 12.97
C LYS A 507 13.68 0.39 14.50
N VAL A 508 13.73 1.58 15.08
CA VAL A 508 13.62 1.77 16.54
C VAL A 508 12.23 1.39 17.06
N TYR A 509 11.16 1.81 16.38
CA TYR A 509 9.79 1.46 16.77
C TYR A 509 9.56 -0.07 16.81
N ASN A 510 9.99 -0.79 15.77
CA ASN A 510 9.84 -2.23 15.70
C ASN A 510 10.57 -2.93 16.86
N ARG A 511 11.82 -2.56 17.15
CA ARG A 511 12.57 -3.12 18.29
C ARG A 511 11.94 -2.78 19.65
N TYR A 512 11.39 -1.58 19.80
CA TYR A 512 10.60 -1.21 20.98
C TYR A 512 9.35 -2.10 21.16
N VAL A 513 8.62 -2.40 20.07
CA VAL A 513 7.48 -3.33 20.10
C VAL A 513 7.94 -4.73 20.53
N THR A 514 9.02 -5.26 19.96
CA THR A 514 9.58 -6.56 20.35
C THR A 514 9.96 -6.60 21.83
N GLN A 515 10.64 -5.56 22.34
CA GLN A 515 10.93 -5.45 23.78
C GLN A 515 9.67 -5.29 24.65
N ARG A 516 8.59 -4.65 24.16
CA ARG A 516 7.32 -4.58 24.91
C ARG A 516 6.65 -5.94 25.02
N LYS A 517 6.59 -6.72 23.93
CA LYS A 517 6.01 -8.08 23.93
C LYS A 517 6.72 -9.02 24.91
N LEU A 518 8.05 -8.94 24.97
CA LEU A 518 8.86 -9.65 25.95
C LEU A 518 8.55 -9.22 27.40
N ARG A 519 8.55 -7.91 27.69
CA ARG A 519 8.27 -7.42 29.05
C ARG A 519 6.85 -7.71 29.52
N SER A 520 5.86 -7.70 28.62
CA SER A 520 4.46 -7.96 28.96
C SER A 520 4.12 -9.45 29.10
N ARG A 521 5.11 -10.36 29.01
CA ARG A 521 4.99 -11.82 28.95
C ARG A 521 4.15 -12.37 27.79
N GLN A 522 4.02 -11.60 26.72
CA GLN A 522 3.16 -11.98 25.60
C GLN A 522 3.77 -13.11 24.77
N LEU A 523 5.11 -13.13 24.62
CA LEU A 523 5.78 -14.17 23.86
C LEU A 523 5.56 -15.55 24.49
N GLU A 524 5.74 -15.67 25.80
CA GLU A 524 5.61 -16.93 26.54
C GLU A 524 4.22 -17.55 26.33
N LYS A 525 3.17 -16.72 26.33
CA LYS A 525 1.81 -17.17 26.01
C LYS A 525 1.60 -17.50 24.53
N VAL A 526 2.25 -16.79 23.60
CA VAL A 526 2.25 -17.18 22.18
C VAL A 526 2.95 -18.53 21.99
N GLN A 527 4.05 -18.81 22.70
CA GLN A 527 4.75 -20.11 22.66
C GLN A 527 3.87 -21.23 23.23
N GLU A 528 3.21 -21.01 24.37
CA GLU A 528 2.27 -21.96 24.98
C GLU A 528 1.11 -22.30 24.03
N VAL A 529 0.44 -21.29 23.49
CA VAL A 529 -0.67 -21.48 22.54
C VAL A 529 -0.20 -22.11 21.23
N TYR A 530 0.95 -21.69 20.69
CA TYR A 530 1.49 -22.26 19.45
C TYR A 530 1.86 -23.74 19.62
N LYS A 531 2.45 -24.13 20.76
CA LYS A 531 2.74 -25.54 21.07
C LYS A 531 1.47 -26.41 21.00
N ASN A 532 0.37 -25.93 21.56
CA ASN A 532 -0.90 -26.67 21.51
C ASN A 532 -1.59 -26.58 20.13
N TYR A 533 -1.37 -25.49 19.38
CA TYR A 533 -1.88 -25.27 18.01
C TYR A 533 -1.25 -26.23 16.99
N ILE A 534 0.00 -26.65 17.19
CA ILE A 534 0.69 -27.66 16.36
C ILE A 534 -0.12 -28.96 16.24
N HIS A 535 -0.88 -29.37 17.27
CA HIS A 535 -1.75 -30.56 17.25
C HIS A 535 -2.87 -30.51 16.19
N LEU A 536 -3.25 -29.33 15.71
CA LEU A 536 -4.16 -29.21 14.57
C LEU A 536 -3.42 -29.46 13.25
N LEU A 537 -2.21 -28.92 13.12
CA LEU A 537 -1.48 -28.88 11.84
C LEU A 537 -0.70 -30.16 11.52
N ALA A 538 -0.21 -30.88 12.53
CA ALA A 538 0.66 -32.04 12.32
C ALA A 538 -0.10 -33.32 11.93
N LYS A 539 0.52 -34.17 11.11
CA LYS A 539 -0.07 -35.41 10.55
C LYS A 539 -0.29 -36.53 11.56
N ASP A 540 0.43 -36.50 12.67
CA ASP A 540 0.54 -37.50 13.73
C ASP A 540 -0.37 -37.19 14.95
N SER A 541 -1.27 -36.22 14.83
CA SER A 541 -2.04 -35.67 15.96
C SER A 541 -3.49 -35.33 15.60
N GLN A 542 -4.28 -35.06 16.64
CA GLN A 542 -5.68 -34.64 16.59
C GLN A 542 -5.85 -33.36 17.45
N PRO A 543 -6.81 -32.46 17.18
CA PRO A 543 -7.96 -32.61 16.27
C PRO A 543 -7.65 -32.33 14.79
N ASP A 544 -8.66 -32.50 13.91
CA ASP A 544 -8.69 -32.10 12.51
C ASP A 544 -9.96 -31.30 12.11
N GLU A 545 -10.99 -31.27 12.95
CA GLU A 545 -12.32 -30.67 12.69
C GLU A 545 -12.38 -29.13 12.70
N TYR A 546 -11.31 -28.45 13.12
CA TYR A 546 -11.30 -26.99 13.37
C TYR A 546 -10.59 -26.20 12.27
N LEU A 547 -11.09 -25.00 11.98
CA LEU A 547 -10.30 -24.01 11.24
C LEU A 547 -9.14 -23.47 12.10
N PRO A 548 -7.98 -23.11 11.51
CA PRO A 548 -6.80 -22.64 12.26
C PRO A 548 -7.07 -21.50 13.25
N ARG A 549 -7.90 -20.53 12.85
CA ARG A 549 -8.33 -19.41 13.70
C ARG A 549 -9.18 -19.88 14.88
N GLU A 550 -10.13 -20.77 14.65
CA GLU A 550 -11.09 -21.23 15.66
C GLU A 550 -10.41 -22.08 16.73
N TYR A 551 -9.45 -22.92 16.33
CA TYR A 551 -8.63 -23.68 17.28
C TYR A 551 -7.70 -22.77 18.09
N TRP A 552 -7.11 -21.74 17.46
CA TRP A 552 -6.32 -20.73 18.18
C TRP A 552 -7.17 -19.95 19.19
N GLU A 553 -8.36 -19.48 18.80
CA GLU A 553 -9.31 -18.80 19.68
C GLU A 553 -9.73 -19.69 20.87
N LYS A 554 -9.98 -20.99 20.62
CA LYS A 554 -10.24 -21.99 21.66
C LYS A 554 -9.07 -22.11 22.64
N LEU A 555 -7.84 -22.35 22.15
CA LEU A 555 -6.65 -22.51 22.99
C LEU A 555 -6.34 -21.27 23.83
N VAL A 556 -6.54 -20.06 23.27
CA VAL A 556 -6.38 -18.79 24.00
C VAL A 556 -7.39 -18.63 25.13
N ALA A 557 -8.61 -19.15 24.96
CA ALA A 557 -9.62 -19.17 26.00
C ALA A 557 -9.35 -20.25 27.06
N GLU A 558 -8.92 -21.45 26.65
CA GLU A 558 -8.59 -22.58 27.53
C GLU A 558 -7.36 -22.29 28.41
N ALA A 559 -6.34 -21.61 27.88
CA ALA A 559 -5.20 -21.14 28.67
C ALA A 559 -5.63 -20.24 29.86
N GLY A 560 -6.69 -19.44 29.68
CA GLY A 560 -7.44 -18.75 30.74
C GLY A 560 -6.74 -17.59 31.45
N PHE A 561 -5.44 -17.70 31.73
CA PHE A 561 -4.62 -16.85 32.59
C PHE A 561 -3.51 -16.14 31.80
N GLY A 562 -2.75 -15.28 32.48
CA GLY A 562 -1.67 -14.49 31.89
C GLY A 562 -2.16 -13.40 30.92
N PRO A 563 -1.23 -12.78 30.17
CA PRO A 563 -1.50 -11.56 29.41
C PRO A 563 -2.44 -11.77 28.22
N SER A 564 -2.85 -10.66 27.62
CA SER A 564 -3.63 -10.63 26.38
C SER A 564 -2.73 -10.73 25.15
N LEU A 565 -3.16 -11.48 24.13
CA LEU A 565 -2.44 -11.56 22.85
C LEU A 565 -2.50 -10.25 22.04
N ASN A 566 -3.52 -9.42 22.30
CA ASN A 566 -3.56 -8.04 21.83
C ASN A 566 -2.97 -7.13 22.91
N LEU A 567 -1.97 -6.30 22.57
CA LEU A 567 -1.51 -5.21 23.43
C LEU A 567 -2.42 -3.99 23.28
N LYS A 568 -2.48 -3.12 24.31
CA LYS A 568 -3.16 -1.81 24.18
C LYS A 568 -2.45 -0.96 23.11
N ASP A 569 -3.23 -0.36 22.20
CA ASP A 569 -2.77 0.34 21.00
C ASP A 569 -1.71 1.43 21.26
N CYS A 570 -0.45 1.15 20.92
CA CYS A 570 0.69 2.07 21.06
C CYS A 570 1.26 2.49 19.69
N SER A 571 0.40 2.82 18.72
CA SER A 571 0.86 3.28 17.41
C SER A 571 1.56 4.63 17.53
N TRP A 572 2.89 4.68 17.39
CA TRP A 572 3.62 5.95 17.43
C TRP A 572 3.15 6.88 16.28
N PRO A 573 2.83 8.15 16.56
CA PRO A 573 2.45 9.09 15.50
C PRO A 573 3.55 9.21 14.45
N TYR A 574 3.20 9.18 13.16
CA TYR A 574 4.16 9.31 12.06
C TYR A 574 5.15 10.48 12.21
N MET A 575 4.70 11.61 12.75
CA MET A 575 5.56 12.78 12.99
C MET A 575 6.59 12.59 14.11
N LEU A 576 6.35 11.68 15.07
CA LEU A 576 7.31 11.29 16.09
C LEU A 576 8.40 10.41 15.47
N VAL A 577 8.00 9.34 14.77
CA VAL A 577 8.89 8.42 14.02
C VAL A 577 9.85 9.22 13.12
N MET A 578 9.29 10.13 12.30
CA MET A 578 10.04 11.01 11.42
C MET A 578 11.02 11.95 12.16
N ARG A 579 10.68 12.44 13.35
CA ARG A 579 11.55 13.32 14.14
C ARG A 579 12.69 12.55 14.80
N LEU A 580 12.41 11.37 15.31
CA LEU A 580 13.39 10.48 15.93
C LEU A 580 14.45 10.05 14.92
N GLY A 581 14.03 9.50 13.77
CA GLY A 581 14.95 9.10 12.71
C GLY A 581 15.66 10.28 12.04
N MET A 582 15.05 11.46 11.96
CA MET A 582 15.77 12.68 11.54
C MET A 582 16.90 13.02 12.51
N HIS A 583 16.67 12.93 13.82
CA HIS A 583 17.71 13.21 14.81
C HIS A 583 18.85 12.19 14.76
N MET A 584 18.54 10.89 14.60
CA MET A 584 19.56 9.86 14.37
C MET A 584 20.37 10.14 13.10
N LEU A 585 19.72 10.61 12.02
CA LEU A 585 20.38 10.98 10.77
C LEU A 585 21.25 12.25 10.90
N GLU A 586 20.83 13.24 11.71
CA GLU A 586 21.66 14.39 12.08
C GLU A 586 22.92 13.96 12.86
N LEU A 587 22.81 13.00 13.78
CA LEU A 587 23.96 12.43 14.50
C LEU A 587 24.89 11.65 13.56
N LEU A 588 24.36 10.79 12.70
CA LEU A 588 25.12 10.01 11.71
C LEU A 588 25.94 10.91 10.78
N VAL A 589 25.35 12.00 10.27
CA VAL A 589 26.04 13.00 9.42
C VAL A 589 27.15 13.76 10.16
N GLN A 590 27.02 13.95 11.49
CA GLN A 590 28.02 14.67 12.30
C GLN A 590 29.17 13.77 12.80
N ALA A 591 28.88 12.51 13.11
CA ALA A 591 29.82 11.55 13.67
C ALA A 591 30.69 10.86 12.60
N VAL A 592 30.07 10.37 11.52
CA VAL A 592 30.74 9.48 10.57
C VAL A 592 31.65 10.27 9.62
N LYS A 593 32.96 10.07 9.77
CA LYS A 593 34.03 10.78 9.03
C LYS A 593 35.07 9.81 8.48
N VAL A 594 35.71 10.20 7.39
CA VAL A 594 36.76 9.42 6.71
C VAL A 594 37.98 10.33 6.43
N PRO A 595 39.23 9.86 6.60
CA PRO A 595 40.41 10.61 6.16
C PRO A 595 40.42 10.80 4.63
N ARG A 596 40.61 12.05 4.18
CA ARG A 596 40.61 12.44 2.75
C ARG A 596 41.68 11.73 1.91
N ASN A 597 42.79 11.33 2.52
CA ASN A 597 43.97 10.80 1.85
C ASN A 597 43.97 9.27 1.62
N ILE A 598 42.95 8.54 2.11
CA ILE A 598 42.90 7.06 2.02
C ILE A 598 43.09 6.51 0.60
N LEU A 599 42.46 7.14 -0.41
CA LEU A 599 42.57 6.72 -1.81
C LEU A 599 43.59 7.55 -2.61
N ASN A 600 44.23 8.55 -1.99
CA ASN A 600 45.25 9.39 -2.62
C ASN A 600 46.22 9.92 -1.55
N PRO A 601 47.36 9.25 -1.32
CA PRO A 601 48.33 9.63 -0.29
C PRO A 601 48.96 11.03 -0.47
N ARG A 602 48.77 11.69 -1.62
CA ARG A 602 49.26 13.05 -1.90
C ARG A 602 48.37 14.15 -1.30
N LEU A 603 47.28 13.79 -0.61
CA LEU A 603 46.37 14.72 0.06
C LEU A 603 46.65 14.76 1.57
N GLU A 604 46.36 15.89 2.20
CA GLU A 604 46.42 16.01 3.67
C GLU A 604 45.50 15.00 4.38
N PRO A 605 45.90 14.46 5.55
CA PRO A 605 45.11 13.54 6.37
C PRO A 605 43.96 14.23 7.13
N LYS A 606 43.15 15.02 6.42
CA LYS A 606 42.00 15.74 6.98
C LYS A 606 40.76 14.85 7.02
N LEU A 607 40.13 14.72 8.18
CA LEU A 607 38.83 14.07 8.33
C LEU A 607 37.73 14.88 7.62
N ILE A 608 36.97 14.22 6.75
CA ILE A 608 35.81 14.78 6.06
C ILE A 608 34.56 13.92 6.38
N PRO A 609 33.33 14.49 6.40
CA PRO A 609 32.11 13.71 6.58
C PRO A 609 31.97 12.61 5.52
N VAL A 610 31.43 11.45 5.91
CA VAL A 610 31.06 10.39 4.96
C VAL A 610 29.73 10.71 4.28
N LEU A 611 28.83 11.45 4.94
CA LEU A 611 27.50 11.77 4.44
C LEU A 611 27.32 13.28 4.26
N TYR A 612 26.66 13.67 3.17
CA TYR A 612 26.36 15.06 2.84
C TYR A 612 24.88 15.23 2.50
N HIS A 613 24.26 16.27 3.06
CA HIS A 613 22.92 16.68 2.62
C HIS A 613 23.03 17.55 1.36
N ILE A 614 22.42 17.10 0.27
CA ILE A 614 22.35 17.83 -1.00
C ILE A 614 20.90 18.12 -1.37
N TYR A 615 20.65 19.32 -1.90
CA TYR A 615 19.35 19.66 -2.46
C TYR A 615 19.31 19.33 -3.95
N SER A 616 18.23 18.70 -4.39
CA SER A 616 18.07 18.24 -5.76
C SER A 616 16.65 18.55 -6.25
N PHE A 617 16.53 19.34 -7.32
CA PHE A 617 15.23 19.65 -7.89
C PHE A 617 14.63 18.41 -8.60
N ARG A 618 13.35 18.15 -8.33
CA ARG A 618 12.49 17.24 -9.11
C ARG A 618 11.36 18.08 -9.70
N SER A 619 11.43 18.37 -11.00
CA SER A 619 10.63 19.40 -11.66
C SER A 619 10.74 20.76 -10.94
N SER A 620 9.67 21.26 -10.34
CA SER A 620 9.64 22.54 -9.61
C SER A 620 9.94 22.43 -8.11
N TRP A 621 10.12 21.22 -7.56
CA TRP A 621 10.22 21.00 -6.12
C TRP A 621 11.65 20.66 -5.70
N GLN A 622 12.15 21.38 -4.69
CA GLN A 622 13.41 21.09 -4.01
C GLN A 622 13.23 19.90 -3.08
N VAL A 623 14.02 18.84 -3.30
CA VAL A 623 14.03 17.61 -2.48
C VAL A 623 15.40 17.47 -1.83
N GLY A 624 15.43 17.26 -0.51
CA GLY A 624 16.66 16.94 0.23
C GLY A 624 17.03 15.47 0.07
N LEU A 625 18.30 15.19 -0.25
CA LEU A 625 18.88 13.85 -0.36
C LEU A 625 20.11 13.76 0.55
N ILE A 626 20.31 12.63 1.24
CA ILE A 626 21.61 12.32 1.86
C ILE A 626 22.40 11.50 0.86
N LYS A 627 23.61 11.96 0.50
CA LYS A 627 24.50 11.28 -0.42
C LYS A 627 25.83 10.90 0.27
N PRO A 628 26.34 9.68 0.08
CA PRO A 628 27.68 9.32 0.54
C PRO A 628 28.78 10.04 -0.24
N HIS A 629 29.94 10.20 0.39
CA HIS A 629 31.16 10.68 -0.27
C HIS A 629 31.63 9.66 -1.33
N PRO A 630 32.20 10.09 -2.47
CA PRO A 630 32.75 9.18 -3.47
C PRO A 630 33.82 8.22 -2.91
N ILE A 631 34.63 8.66 -1.94
CA ILE A 631 35.61 7.78 -1.27
C ILE A 631 34.92 6.59 -0.58
N PHE A 632 33.83 6.83 0.16
CA PHE A 632 33.07 5.76 0.81
C PHE A 632 32.40 4.84 -0.24
N SER A 633 31.83 5.44 -1.29
CA SER A 633 31.21 4.68 -2.38
C SER A 633 32.21 3.77 -3.09
N GLN A 634 33.46 4.23 -3.25
CA GLN A 634 34.55 3.44 -3.82
C GLN A 634 35.00 2.33 -2.85
N ILE A 635 35.23 2.64 -1.56
CA ILE A 635 35.62 1.63 -0.56
C ILE A 635 34.57 0.51 -0.45
N MET A 636 33.27 0.83 -0.46
CA MET A 636 32.19 -0.17 -0.47
C MET A 636 32.19 -1.01 -1.75
N SER A 637 32.48 -0.41 -2.91
CA SER A 637 32.58 -1.11 -4.20
C SER A 637 33.82 -2.00 -4.29
N ASP A 638 34.96 -1.56 -3.77
CA ASP A 638 36.23 -2.29 -3.77
C ASP A 638 36.18 -3.45 -2.77
N ALA A 639 35.56 -3.24 -1.60
CA ALA A 639 35.35 -4.29 -0.60
C ALA A 639 34.42 -5.41 -1.09
N ALA A 640 33.53 -5.12 -2.06
CA ALA A 640 32.62 -6.06 -2.70
C ALA A 640 31.98 -7.03 -1.67
N GLU A 641 31.35 -6.48 -0.64
CA GLU A 641 30.85 -7.29 0.48
C GLU A 641 29.73 -8.23 0.04
N THR A 642 29.89 -9.51 0.37
CA THR A 642 29.02 -10.61 -0.06
C THR A 642 27.97 -10.99 0.98
N LEU A 643 27.82 -10.20 2.04
CA LEU A 643 26.83 -10.39 3.10
C LEU A 643 25.68 -9.39 2.93
N LEU A 644 24.44 -9.88 3.01
CA LEU A 644 23.22 -9.11 2.80
C LEU A 644 22.34 -9.18 4.06
N THR A 645 22.14 -8.05 4.73
CA THR A 645 21.32 -7.98 5.96
C THR A 645 19.91 -7.47 5.68
N PHE A 646 18.93 -8.29 6.00
CA PHE A 646 17.49 -8.00 5.91
C PHE A 646 16.87 -7.84 7.31
N ASN A 647 15.63 -7.35 7.38
CA ASN A 647 14.79 -7.52 8.58
C ASN A 647 14.11 -8.89 8.50
N SER A 648 13.88 -9.55 9.64
CA SER A 648 13.32 -10.91 9.69
C SER A 648 11.94 -11.02 9.00
N SER A 649 11.06 -10.03 9.16
CA SER A 649 9.75 -9.99 8.47
C SER A 649 9.82 -9.83 6.93
N ALA A 650 11.02 -9.64 6.36
CA ALA A 650 11.23 -9.56 4.92
C ALA A 650 11.66 -10.89 4.27
N ILE A 651 11.86 -11.93 5.08
CA ILE A 651 12.23 -13.31 4.69
C ILE A 651 10.99 -14.21 4.86
N PRO A 652 10.85 -15.33 4.11
CA PRO A 652 9.78 -16.32 4.35
C PRO A 652 9.88 -16.94 5.75
N MET A 653 8.74 -17.32 6.35
CA MET A 653 8.73 -17.95 7.68
C MET A 653 9.21 -19.40 7.63
N LEU A 654 9.93 -19.86 8.64
CA LEU A 654 10.42 -21.25 8.74
C LEU A 654 9.41 -22.23 9.40
N CYS A 655 8.30 -21.70 9.92
CA CYS A 655 7.16 -22.44 10.45
C CYS A 655 5.83 -21.92 9.87
N PRO A 656 4.71 -22.67 10.03
CA PRO A 656 3.38 -22.16 9.70
C PRO A 656 3.07 -20.82 10.40
N PRO A 657 2.46 -19.84 9.73
CA PRO A 657 2.14 -18.55 10.32
C PRO A 657 1.20 -18.63 11.54
N VAL A 658 1.27 -17.61 12.39
CA VAL A 658 0.25 -17.40 13.43
C VAL A 658 -1.07 -17.01 12.74
N PRO A 659 -2.19 -17.69 13.01
CA PRO A 659 -3.45 -17.40 12.35
C PRO A 659 -3.95 -16.00 12.72
N TRP A 660 -4.42 -15.27 11.70
CA TRP A 660 -5.19 -14.05 11.85
C TRP A 660 -6.45 -14.31 12.67
N THR A 661 -6.53 -13.67 13.83
CA THR A 661 -7.72 -13.64 14.71
C THR A 661 -8.34 -12.25 14.79
N SER A 662 -7.61 -11.19 14.40
CA SER A 662 -8.10 -9.81 14.40
C SER A 662 -7.33 -8.94 13.39
N PRO A 663 -7.75 -7.69 13.12
CA PRO A 663 -6.98 -6.75 12.29
C PRO A 663 -5.57 -6.41 12.80
N HIS A 664 -5.23 -6.82 14.03
CA HIS A 664 -4.01 -6.46 14.77
C HIS A 664 -3.14 -7.67 15.14
N PHE A 665 -3.63 -8.91 14.95
CA PHE A 665 -2.94 -10.13 15.39
C PHE A 665 -3.08 -11.25 14.36
N GLY A 666 -1.92 -11.75 13.90
CA GLY A 666 -1.74 -12.78 12.88
C GLY A 666 -0.43 -12.61 12.11
N ALA A 667 -0.17 -13.51 11.16
CA ALA A 667 1.05 -13.61 10.36
C ALA A 667 2.32 -14.02 11.15
N PHE A 668 3.18 -13.07 11.51
CA PHE A 668 4.47 -13.36 12.16
C PHE A 668 4.31 -13.63 13.68
N VAL A 669 5.32 -14.24 14.30
CA VAL A 669 5.27 -14.64 15.73
C VAL A 669 5.43 -13.44 16.66
N LEU A 670 6.36 -12.53 16.32
CA LEU A 670 6.65 -11.31 17.11
C LEU A 670 6.43 -10.02 16.31
N ASN A 671 6.68 -10.01 15.00
CA ASN A 671 6.60 -8.80 14.18
C ASN A 671 5.14 -8.36 13.94
N ASP A 672 4.79 -7.14 14.39
CA ASP A 672 3.47 -6.54 14.18
C ASP A 672 3.11 -6.45 12.69
N THR A 673 2.10 -7.21 12.27
CA THR A 673 1.62 -7.20 10.89
C THR A 673 0.27 -6.48 10.81
N LYS A 674 0.14 -5.55 9.87
CA LYS A 674 -1.15 -4.93 9.55
C LYS A 674 -1.93 -5.81 8.58
N LEU A 675 -3.18 -6.12 8.93
CA LEU A 675 -4.11 -6.85 8.06
C LEU A 675 -4.33 -6.13 6.71
N MET A 676 -4.40 -4.79 6.72
CA MET A 676 -4.47 -3.96 5.51
C MET A 676 -3.23 -3.09 5.29
N ARG A 677 -2.73 -3.08 4.06
CA ARG A 677 -1.70 -2.15 3.55
C ARG A 677 -2.32 -0.77 3.29
N PHE A 678 -2.00 0.21 4.12
CA PHE A 678 -2.38 1.62 3.95
C PHE A 678 -1.18 2.58 4.04
N VAL A 679 -1.32 3.78 3.47
CA VAL A 679 -0.26 4.81 3.46
C VAL A 679 -0.17 5.50 4.83
N ASP A 680 1.05 5.74 5.31
CA ASP A 680 1.32 6.36 6.61
C ASP A 680 0.43 7.58 6.91
N GLY A 681 -0.34 7.51 8.00
CA GLY A 681 -1.28 8.56 8.42
C GLY A 681 -2.72 8.41 7.92
N ALA A 682 -3.02 7.47 7.02
CA ALA A 682 -4.38 7.16 6.55
C ALA A 682 -5.12 6.18 7.50
N ILE A 683 -5.21 6.51 8.79
CA ILE A 683 -5.77 5.62 9.84
C ILE A 683 -7.27 5.33 9.69
N GLN A 684 -8.00 6.04 8.82
CA GLN A 684 -9.46 5.94 8.71
C GLN A 684 -9.95 4.53 8.38
N HIS A 685 -9.20 3.77 7.57
CA HIS A 685 -9.56 2.39 7.22
C HIS A 685 -9.34 1.44 8.39
N GLN A 686 -8.22 1.58 9.12
CA GLN A 686 -7.93 0.77 10.31
C GLN A 686 -9.04 0.95 11.37
N LEU A 687 -9.39 2.21 11.68
CA LEU A 687 -10.50 2.56 12.56
C LEU A 687 -11.84 1.92 12.12
N LEU A 688 -12.06 1.72 10.83
CA LEU A 688 -13.28 1.13 10.26
C LEU A 688 -13.26 -0.41 10.23
N LEU A 689 -12.07 -1.04 10.30
CA LEU A 689 -11.94 -2.46 10.63
C LEU A 689 -12.16 -2.70 12.14
N GLU A 690 -11.61 -1.85 13.00
CA GLU A 690 -11.79 -1.86 14.47
C GLU A 690 -13.27 -1.70 14.88
N GLN A 691 -14.04 -0.92 14.12
CA GLN A 691 -15.49 -0.74 14.32
C GLN A 691 -16.35 -1.85 13.69
N CYS A 692 -15.76 -2.77 12.93
CA CYS A 692 -16.50 -3.88 12.31
C CYS A 692 -16.69 -5.01 13.33
N PRO A 693 -17.90 -5.59 13.48
CA PRO A 693 -18.09 -6.81 14.25
C PRO A 693 -17.17 -7.93 13.72
N LEU A 694 -16.30 -8.49 14.57
CA LEU A 694 -15.23 -9.40 14.17
C LEU A 694 -15.74 -10.61 13.35
N VAL A 695 -16.94 -11.10 13.68
CA VAL A 695 -17.67 -12.16 12.96
C VAL A 695 -17.90 -11.88 11.46
N ASN A 696 -17.94 -10.61 11.04
CA ASN A 696 -18.02 -10.20 9.64
C ASN A 696 -16.66 -10.23 8.94
N LEU A 697 -15.55 -10.33 9.68
CA LEU A 697 -14.20 -10.44 9.13
C LEU A 697 -13.70 -11.88 9.08
N HIS A 698 -14.28 -12.81 9.85
CA HIS A 698 -13.85 -14.22 9.90
C HIS A 698 -13.54 -14.84 8.52
N PRO A 699 -14.39 -14.70 7.47
CA PRO A 699 -14.07 -15.25 6.14
C PRO A 699 -12.76 -14.75 5.53
N VAL A 700 -12.44 -13.48 5.76
CA VAL A 700 -11.25 -12.82 5.21
C VAL A 700 -10.01 -13.22 6.01
N LEU A 701 -10.14 -13.36 7.32
CA LEU A 701 -9.07 -13.87 8.18
C LEU A 701 -8.77 -15.34 7.83
N ASP A 702 -9.80 -16.18 7.72
CA ASP A 702 -9.66 -17.62 7.43
C ASP A 702 -9.08 -17.88 6.03
N ALA A 703 -9.48 -17.11 5.02
CA ALA A 703 -8.89 -17.19 3.68
C ALA A 703 -7.41 -16.73 3.66
N LEU A 704 -7.04 -15.69 4.43
CA LEU A 704 -5.64 -15.28 4.59
C LEU A 704 -4.82 -16.33 5.35
N ASN A 705 -5.42 -17.04 6.31
CA ASN A 705 -4.78 -18.13 7.05
C ASN A 705 -4.48 -19.33 6.15
N GLN A 706 -5.42 -19.71 5.28
CA GLN A 706 -5.20 -20.76 4.28
C GLN A 706 -4.07 -20.40 3.31
N LEU A 707 -4.09 -19.19 2.74
CA LEU A 707 -3.02 -18.71 1.86
C LEU A 707 -1.66 -18.64 2.59
N GLY A 708 -1.67 -18.37 3.90
CA GLY A 708 -0.49 -18.37 4.77
C GLY A 708 0.06 -19.77 5.08
N ASN A 709 -0.81 -20.75 5.31
CA ASN A 709 -0.43 -22.11 5.70
C ASN A 709 0.10 -22.98 4.55
N CYS A 710 -0.02 -22.54 3.29
CA CYS A 710 0.61 -23.20 2.15
C CYS A 710 2.14 -23.25 2.32
N ALA A 711 2.69 -24.46 2.42
CA ALA A 711 4.12 -24.72 2.57
C ALA A 711 4.83 -24.78 1.20
N TRP A 712 6.01 -24.18 1.10
CA TRP A 712 6.78 -24.04 -0.13
C TRP A 712 8.21 -24.58 0.01
N LYS A 713 8.79 -25.02 -1.12
CA LYS A 713 10.22 -25.38 -1.24
C LYS A 713 10.82 -24.83 -2.54
N ILE A 714 12.14 -24.84 -2.63
CA ILE A 714 12.87 -24.38 -3.81
C ILE A 714 12.98 -25.47 -4.89
N ASN A 715 12.78 -25.10 -6.14
CA ASN A 715 13.12 -25.92 -7.31
C ASN A 715 14.63 -25.81 -7.59
N GLN A 716 15.44 -26.58 -6.86
CA GLN A 716 16.90 -26.41 -6.83
C GLN A 716 17.56 -26.43 -8.23
N PRO A 717 17.26 -27.38 -9.14
CA PRO A 717 17.87 -27.41 -10.48
C PRO A 717 17.61 -26.13 -11.30
N VAL A 718 16.43 -25.54 -11.17
CA VAL A 718 16.11 -24.28 -11.86
C VAL A 718 16.82 -23.10 -11.20
N LEU A 719 16.89 -23.07 -9.86
CA LEU A 719 17.66 -22.05 -9.14
C LEU A 719 19.15 -22.09 -9.52
N ASP A 720 19.74 -23.27 -9.69
CA ASP A 720 21.16 -23.41 -10.07
C ASP A 720 21.43 -22.92 -11.49
N ILE A 721 20.55 -23.20 -12.45
CA ILE A 721 20.64 -22.66 -13.81
C ILE A 721 20.50 -21.13 -13.80
N VAL A 722 19.56 -20.58 -13.02
CA VAL A 722 19.38 -19.12 -12.88
C VAL A 722 20.59 -18.46 -12.22
N ILE A 723 21.13 -19.03 -11.13
CA ILE A 723 22.34 -18.53 -10.46
C ILE A 723 23.56 -18.62 -11.38
N SER A 724 23.70 -19.69 -12.17
CA SER A 724 24.78 -19.85 -13.14
C SER A 724 24.79 -18.72 -14.18
N ILE A 725 23.67 -18.49 -14.87
CA ILE A 725 23.54 -17.40 -15.85
C ILE A 725 23.70 -16.03 -15.16
N PHE A 726 23.15 -15.87 -13.95
CA PHE A 726 23.30 -14.63 -13.19
C PHE A 726 24.76 -14.33 -12.84
N ASN A 727 25.53 -15.32 -12.39
CA ASN A 727 26.91 -15.12 -11.96
C ASN A 727 27.90 -14.86 -13.10
N ASP A 728 27.63 -15.37 -14.30
CA ASP A 728 28.29 -14.95 -15.54
C ASP A 728 27.76 -13.57 -16.00
N LYS A 729 27.22 -13.44 -17.21
CA LYS A 729 26.85 -12.16 -17.84
C LYS A 729 25.37 -11.81 -17.75
N GLY A 730 24.53 -12.64 -17.15
CA GLY A 730 23.08 -12.51 -17.24
C GLY A 730 22.56 -12.76 -18.67
N ASN A 731 21.26 -12.55 -18.86
CA ASN A 731 20.61 -12.68 -20.17
C ASN A 731 19.34 -11.81 -20.22
N GLU A 732 19.40 -10.67 -20.95
CA GLU A 732 18.26 -9.75 -21.10
C GLU A 732 17.02 -10.38 -21.77
N LYS A 733 17.14 -11.52 -22.47
CA LYS A 733 15.98 -12.24 -23.04
C LYS A 733 15.26 -13.14 -22.04
N LEU A 734 15.96 -13.61 -21.00
CA LEU A 734 15.44 -14.51 -19.98
C LEU A 734 15.16 -13.78 -18.65
N ASP A 735 15.01 -12.45 -18.70
CA ASP A 735 14.81 -11.57 -17.52
C ASP A 735 15.89 -11.70 -16.42
N ILE A 736 17.07 -12.28 -16.72
CA ILE A 736 18.21 -12.32 -15.80
C ILE A 736 19.08 -11.08 -16.03
N PRO A 737 19.15 -10.12 -15.09
CA PRO A 737 19.77 -8.83 -15.34
C PRO A 737 21.31 -8.92 -15.43
N PRO A 738 21.92 -8.36 -16.49
CA PRO A 738 23.37 -8.36 -16.67
C PRO A 738 24.11 -7.49 -15.63
N PRO A 739 25.37 -7.80 -15.32
CA PRO A 739 26.21 -7.00 -14.44
C PRO A 739 26.61 -5.66 -15.07
N ILE A 740 27.10 -4.72 -14.25
CA ILE A 740 27.47 -3.35 -14.67
C ILE A 740 28.63 -3.35 -15.70
N SER A 741 29.46 -4.39 -15.74
CA SER A 741 30.54 -4.55 -16.72
C SER A 741 30.08 -4.52 -18.18
N GLU A 742 28.87 -5.03 -18.44
CA GLU A 742 28.19 -5.09 -19.74
C GLU A 742 27.39 -3.82 -20.05
N ALA A 743 27.40 -2.81 -19.16
CA ALA A 743 26.66 -1.57 -19.38
C ALA A 743 27.27 -0.74 -20.53
N PRO A 744 26.44 -0.08 -21.37
CA PRO A 744 26.92 0.66 -22.53
C PRO A 744 27.86 1.79 -22.12
N ARG A 745 29.12 1.69 -22.54
CA ARG A 745 30.16 2.67 -22.24
C ARG A 745 30.01 3.88 -23.19
N PRO A 746 30.16 5.13 -22.72
CA PRO A 746 30.14 6.29 -23.61
C PRO A 746 31.37 6.28 -24.54
N PRO A 747 31.27 6.81 -25.78
CA PRO A 747 32.40 6.87 -26.70
C PRO A 747 33.61 7.58 -26.10
N ALA A 748 34.77 6.91 -26.11
CA ALA A 748 36.04 7.48 -25.66
C ALA A 748 36.35 8.75 -26.47
N THR A 749 36.32 9.91 -25.81
CA THR A 749 36.49 11.21 -26.45
C THR A 749 37.44 12.08 -25.66
N SER A 750 38.56 12.43 -26.27
CA SER A 750 39.72 13.14 -25.70
C SER A 750 39.50 14.65 -25.48
N GLY A 751 38.30 15.05 -25.06
CA GLY A 751 37.89 16.45 -24.95
C GLY A 751 37.08 16.77 -23.70
N SER A 752 37.34 17.96 -23.13
CA SER A 752 36.64 18.47 -21.94
C SER A 752 35.11 18.53 -22.13
N PHE A 753 34.36 18.28 -21.05
CA PHE A 753 32.89 18.17 -21.06
C PHE A 753 32.17 19.44 -21.58
N SER A 754 32.86 20.59 -21.58
CA SER A 754 32.38 21.83 -22.21
C SER A 754 32.19 21.68 -23.73
N THR A 755 33.12 21.04 -24.45
CA THR A 755 33.16 20.98 -25.93
C THR A 755 32.17 20.00 -26.55
N TRP A 756 31.59 19.10 -25.74
CA TRP A 756 30.73 18.02 -26.22
C TRP A 756 29.43 18.54 -26.88
N ASN A 757 29.08 18.01 -28.05
CA ASN A 757 27.86 18.36 -28.78
C ASN A 757 26.60 17.82 -28.08
N LYS A 758 25.42 18.35 -28.47
CA LYS A 758 24.12 17.90 -27.93
C LYS A 758 23.88 16.40 -28.05
N SER A 759 24.33 15.76 -29.14
CA SER A 759 24.14 14.31 -29.33
C SER A 759 24.94 13.52 -28.28
N GLN A 760 26.25 13.77 -28.16
CA GLN A 760 27.13 13.14 -27.17
C GLN A 760 26.62 13.36 -25.73
N LYS A 761 26.06 14.54 -25.43
CA LYS A 761 25.43 14.83 -24.13
C LYS A 761 24.12 14.03 -23.90
N ARG A 762 23.31 13.80 -24.94
CA ARG A 762 22.11 12.92 -24.88
C ARG A 762 22.51 11.45 -24.75
N GLU A 763 23.52 11.02 -25.50
CA GLU A 763 24.07 9.68 -25.51
C GLU A 763 24.64 9.29 -24.14
N LEU A 764 25.50 10.11 -23.53
CA LEU A 764 25.97 9.86 -22.15
C LEU A 764 24.81 9.78 -21.15
N LEU A 765 23.78 10.61 -21.30
CA LEU A 765 22.59 10.55 -20.43
C LEU A 765 21.80 9.25 -20.64
N LEU A 766 21.75 8.70 -21.86
CA LEU A 766 21.14 7.40 -22.15
C LEU A 766 21.99 6.24 -21.61
N CYS A 767 23.31 6.27 -21.79
CA CYS A 767 24.22 5.25 -21.23
C CYS A 767 24.16 5.23 -19.69
N LYS A 768 24.23 6.40 -19.04
CA LYS A 768 24.04 6.53 -17.59
C LYS A 768 22.65 6.11 -17.12
N LYS A 769 21.61 6.27 -17.95
CA LYS A 769 20.26 5.77 -17.67
C LYS A 769 20.23 4.24 -17.73
N LYS A 770 20.67 3.60 -18.82
CA LYS A 770 20.67 2.13 -18.93
C LYS A 770 21.52 1.50 -17.83
N ALA A 771 22.71 2.04 -17.52
CA ALA A 771 23.54 1.54 -16.43
C ALA A 771 22.84 1.59 -15.04
N ALA A 772 22.09 2.66 -14.76
CA ALA A 772 21.32 2.76 -13.51
C ALA A 772 20.09 1.84 -13.47
N GLU A 773 19.44 1.63 -14.62
CA GLU A 773 18.32 0.69 -14.76
C GLU A 773 18.80 -0.77 -14.64
N MET A 774 19.90 -1.13 -15.30
CA MET A 774 20.59 -2.43 -15.15
C MET A 774 20.97 -2.70 -13.69
N HIS A 775 21.66 -1.76 -13.02
CA HIS A 775 22.03 -1.92 -11.62
C HIS A 775 20.80 -2.09 -10.70
N SER A 776 19.72 -1.34 -10.94
CA SER A 776 18.47 -1.46 -10.17
C SER A 776 17.86 -2.86 -10.29
N LEU A 777 17.81 -3.41 -11.51
CA LEU A 777 17.32 -4.77 -11.77
C LEU A 777 18.27 -5.83 -11.20
N ARG A 778 19.59 -5.63 -11.36
CA ARG A 778 20.63 -6.52 -10.82
C ARG A 778 20.53 -6.69 -9.32
N MET A 779 20.28 -5.61 -8.56
CA MET A 779 20.13 -5.68 -7.10
C MET A 779 18.80 -6.33 -6.66
N ASP A 780 17.69 -6.08 -7.38
CA ASP A 780 16.41 -6.74 -7.13
C ASP A 780 16.51 -8.27 -7.32
N ALA A 781 17.14 -8.71 -8.42
CA ALA A 781 17.43 -10.12 -8.64
C ALA A 781 18.46 -10.68 -7.64
N LEU A 782 19.50 -9.92 -7.27
CA LEU A 782 20.50 -10.33 -6.28
C LEU A 782 19.83 -10.70 -4.95
N TYR A 783 18.92 -9.84 -4.46
CA TYR A 783 18.20 -10.10 -3.20
C TYR A 783 17.29 -11.32 -3.33
N LYS A 784 16.52 -11.44 -4.42
CA LYS A 784 15.65 -12.61 -4.67
C LYS A 784 16.41 -13.93 -4.68
N LEU A 785 17.49 -14.01 -5.47
CA LEU A 785 18.28 -15.23 -5.62
C LEU A 785 19.04 -15.59 -4.34
N SER A 786 19.53 -14.59 -3.59
CA SER A 786 20.21 -14.83 -2.31
C SER A 786 19.25 -15.32 -1.22
N ILE A 787 18.03 -14.75 -1.16
CA ILE A 787 16.98 -15.23 -0.25
C ILE A 787 16.56 -16.66 -0.64
N ALA A 788 16.33 -16.92 -1.93
CA ALA A 788 16.01 -18.26 -2.44
C ALA A 788 17.12 -19.28 -2.13
N ASN A 789 18.40 -18.90 -2.27
CA ASN A 789 19.52 -19.76 -1.93
C ASN A 789 19.66 -19.99 -0.42
N TYR A 790 19.34 -19.01 0.44
CA TYR A 790 19.31 -19.17 1.90
C TYR A 790 18.21 -20.13 2.39
N VAL A 791 17.12 -20.29 1.62
CA VAL A 791 16.03 -21.26 1.89
C VAL A 791 16.05 -22.47 0.96
N ARG A 792 17.14 -22.70 0.22
CA ARG A 792 17.32 -23.80 -0.76
C ARG A 792 16.88 -25.16 -0.24
N ASP A 793 17.34 -25.51 0.95
CA ASP A 793 17.16 -26.82 1.59
C ASP A 793 16.11 -26.77 2.71
N LYS A 794 15.25 -25.74 2.71
CA LYS A 794 14.24 -25.50 3.74
C LYS A 794 12.84 -25.53 3.13
N VAL A 795 11.88 -25.99 3.93
CA VAL A 795 10.46 -25.69 3.72
C VAL A 795 10.12 -24.42 4.47
N PHE A 796 9.35 -23.52 3.84
CA PHE A 796 9.01 -22.20 4.34
C PHE A 796 7.59 -21.78 3.94
N TRP A 797 7.08 -20.73 4.59
CA TRP A 797 5.72 -20.22 4.46
C TRP A 797 5.68 -18.73 4.11
N PHE A 798 4.63 -18.33 3.40
CA PHE A 798 4.36 -16.93 3.04
C PHE A 798 3.13 -16.42 3.81
N PRO A 799 3.28 -15.80 5.00
CA PRO A 799 2.17 -15.10 5.63
C PRO A 799 1.59 -14.04 4.67
N HIS A 800 0.27 -13.99 4.55
CA HIS A 800 -0.44 -13.05 3.68
C HIS A 800 -1.12 -11.93 4.47
N ASN A 801 -1.26 -10.77 3.83
CA ASN A 801 -2.18 -9.70 4.20
C ASN A 801 -2.85 -9.13 2.93
N MET A 802 -3.60 -8.03 3.03
CA MET A 802 -4.35 -7.47 1.89
C MET A 802 -4.10 -5.97 1.65
N ASP A 803 -4.46 -5.47 0.47
CA ASP A 803 -4.63 -4.02 0.24
C ASP A 803 -6.03 -3.54 0.68
N PHE A 804 -6.25 -2.22 0.62
CA PHE A 804 -7.51 -1.59 1.01
C PHE A 804 -8.75 -2.04 0.20
N ARG A 805 -8.60 -2.87 -0.84
CA ARG A 805 -9.67 -3.40 -1.70
C ARG A 805 -9.93 -4.89 -1.44
N GLY A 806 -9.19 -5.51 -0.53
CA GLY A 806 -9.25 -6.95 -0.22
C GLY A 806 -8.15 -7.78 -0.88
N ARG A 807 -7.56 -7.32 -2.00
CA ARG A 807 -6.60 -8.12 -2.78
C ARG A 807 -5.42 -8.56 -1.93
N THR A 808 -5.15 -9.86 -1.92
CA THR A 808 -4.16 -10.50 -1.04
C THR A 808 -2.74 -10.43 -1.60
N TYR A 809 -1.75 -10.39 -0.69
CA TYR A 809 -0.33 -10.25 -1.00
C TYR A 809 0.52 -10.91 0.12
N PRO A 810 1.57 -11.69 -0.20
CA PRO A 810 2.60 -12.12 0.75
C PRO A 810 3.27 -10.94 1.46
N CYS A 811 3.48 -11.06 2.78
CA CYS A 811 4.17 -10.05 3.58
C CYS A 811 5.67 -9.92 3.22
N PRO A 812 6.46 -11.00 3.03
CA PRO A 812 7.84 -10.92 2.57
C PRO A 812 7.93 -10.26 1.18
N PRO A 813 8.58 -9.09 1.02
CA PRO A 813 8.38 -8.24 -0.16
C PRO A 813 9.32 -8.57 -1.34
N TYR A 814 10.43 -9.27 -1.09
CA TYR A 814 11.48 -9.50 -2.09
C TYR A 814 11.23 -10.77 -2.91
N PHE A 815 11.15 -11.91 -2.24
CA PHE A 815 10.99 -13.25 -2.82
C PHE A 815 9.61 -13.81 -2.43
N ASN A 816 8.73 -14.08 -3.41
CA ASN A 816 7.39 -14.68 -3.25
C ASN A 816 6.77 -15.03 -4.61
N HIS A 817 5.71 -15.84 -4.63
CA HIS A 817 5.06 -16.34 -5.86
C HIS A 817 4.34 -15.28 -6.71
N LEU A 818 4.07 -14.09 -6.16
CA LEU A 818 3.57 -12.94 -6.94
C LEU A 818 4.65 -12.27 -7.80
N GLY A 819 5.91 -12.74 -7.73
CA GLY A 819 7.03 -12.28 -8.55
C GLY A 819 6.89 -12.52 -10.07
N ASN A 820 8.00 -12.31 -10.78
CA ASN A 820 8.13 -12.61 -12.21
C ASN A 820 8.34 -14.11 -12.46
N ASP A 821 8.33 -14.52 -13.73
CA ASP A 821 8.53 -15.89 -14.22
C ASP A 821 9.68 -16.64 -13.49
N VAL A 822 10.89 -16.05 -13.45
CA VAL A 822 12.05 -16.56 -12.69
C VAL A 822 11.69 -16.93 -11.24
N THR A 823 10.95 -16.05 -10.56
CA THR A 823 10.58 -16.22 -9.14
C THR A 823 9.53 -17.33 -8.94
N ARG A 824 8.67 -17.57 -9.93
CA ARG A 824 7.65 -18.64 -9.89
C ARG A 824 8.25 -20.00 -10.19
N ALA A 825 9.13 -20.07 -11.19
CA ALA A 825 9.78 -21.30 -11.62
C ALA A 825 10.65 -21.96 -10.54
N ILE A 826 11.22 -21.15 -9.64
CA ILE A 826 12.02 -21.61 -8.50
C ILE A 826 11.18 -21.97 -7.26
N LEU A 827 9.85 -21.88 -7.31
CA LEU A 827 8.94 -22.19 -6.21
C LEU A 827 8.07 -23.42 -6.52
N LEU A 828 8.03 -24.37 -5.58
CA LEU A 828 7.19 -25.57 -5.62
C LEU A 828 6.41 -25.70 -4.31
N PHE A 829 5.30 -26.44 -4.32
CA PHE A 829 4.67 -26.86 -3.07
C PHE A 829 5.60 -27.81 -2.31
N ALA A 830 5.74 -27.60 -1.00
CA ALA A 830 6.56 -28.48 -0.18
C ALA A 830 5.94 -29.88 -0.08
N GLU A 831 4.63 -29.90 0.19
CA GLU A 831 3.76 -31.08 0.11
C GLU A 831 3.59 -31.53 -1.36
N GLY A 832 3.69 -32.82 -1.60
CA GLY A 832 3.48 -33.43 -2.91
C GLY A 832 2.17 -34.21 -2.97
N ARG A 833 1.59 -34.35 -4.15
CA ARG A 833 0.43 -35.21 -4.38
C ARG A 833 0.66 -36.11 -5.61
N PRO A 834 0.21 -37.38 -5.60
CA PRO A 834 0.29 -38.24 -6.77
C PRO A 834 -0.49 -37.62 -7.94
N LEU A 835 0.00 -37.74 -9.17
CA LEU A 835 -0.67 -37.15 -10.34
C LEU A 835 -2.06 -37.76 -10.61
N GLY A 836 -2.26 -39.03 -10.27
CA GLY A 836 -3.47 -39.77 -10.62
C GLY A 836 -3.66 -39.89 -12.15
N PRO A 837 -4.85 -40.33 -12.61
CA PRO A 837 -5.07 -40.68 -14.02
C PRO A 837 -5.06 -39.49 -15.00
N LYS A 838 -5.08 -38.24 -14.51
CA LYS A 838 -5.10 -37.02 -15.34
C LYS A 838 -3.99 -36.01 -15.04
N GLY A 839 -3.20 -36.19 -13.98
CA GLY A 839 -2.25 -35.15 -13.55
C GLY A 839 -1.16 -34.89 -14.58
N LEU A 840 -0.68 -35.94 -15.28
CA LEU A 840 0.30 -35.78 -16.36
C LEU A 840 -0.27 -34.97 -17.54
N ASP A 841 -1.54 -35.17 -17.88
CA ASP A 841 -2.21 -34.41 -18.94
C ASP A 841 -2.46 -32.96 -18.52
N TRP A 842 -2.80 -32.71 -17.25
CA TRP A 842 -2.88 -31.36 -16.71
C TRP A 842 -1.52 -30.65 -16.69
N LEU A 843 -0.41 -31.35 -16.41
CA LEU A 843 0.95 -30.80 -16.57
C LEU A 843 1.26 -30.45 -18.04
N LYS A 844 0.97 -31.36 -18.98
CA LYS A 844 1.16 -31.14 -20.43
C LYS A 844 0.35 -29.94 -20.94
N ILE A 845 -0.93 -29.86 -20.61
CA ILE A 845 -1.82 -28.73 -20.92
C ILE A 845 -1.27 -27.43 -20.30
N HIS A 846 -0.78 -27.51 -19.05
CA HIS A 846 -0.19 -26.36 -18.37
C HIS A 846 1.09 -25.87 -19.04
N LEU A 847 2.00 -26.76 -19.46
CA LEU A 847 3.17 -26.40 -20.26
C LEU A 847 2.77 -25.63 -21.51
N ILE A 848 1.82 -26.14 -22.30
CA ILE A 848 1.37 -25.43 -23.52
C ILE A 848 0.74 -24.07 -23.20
N ASN A 849 0.04 -23.92 -22.08
CA ASN A 849 -0.43 -22.61 -21.63
C ASN A 849 0.73 -21.63 -21.36
N LEU A 850 1.83 -22.09 -20.77
CA LEU A 850 3.08 -21.33 -20.53
C LEU A 850 3.85 -21.03 -21.82
N THR A 851 3.85 -21.94 -22.81
CA THR A 851 4.55 -21.69 -24.10
C THR A 851 4.06 -20.41 -24.78
N GLY A 852 2.79 -20.10 -24.57
CA GLY A 852 2.07 -19.03 -25.24
C GLY A 852 1.33 -19.45 -26.52
N LEU A 853 1.59 -20.68 -26.99
CA LEU A 853 1.02 -21.29 -28.20
C LEU A 853 -0.40 -21.85 -27.95
N LYS A 854 -1.08 -22.25 -29.03
CA LYS A 854 -2.41 -22.93 -29.02
C LYS A 854 -3.51 -22.26 -28.16
N LYS A 855 -3.38 -20.97 -27.82
CA LYS A 855 -4.29 -20.24 -26.90
C LYS A 855 -5.76 -20.14 -27.36
N LYS A 856 -6.04 -20.33 -28.65
CA LYS A 856 -7.39 -20.32 -29.24
C LYS A 856 -8.00 -21.72 -29.37
N ASN A 857 -7.21 -22.75 -29.12
CA ASN A 857 -7.57 -24.15 -29.30
C ASN A 857 -8.17 -24.73 -28.00
N ALA A 858 -8.95 -25.80 -28.11
CA ALA A 858 -9.49 -26.55 -26.98
C ALA A 858 -8.38 -27.15 -26.10
N LEU A 859 -8.72 -27.66 -24.91
CA LEU A 859 -7.75 -28.30 -24.01
C LEU A 859 -7.18 -29.60 -24.61
N GLN A 860 -8.01 -30.35 -25.34
CA GLN A 860 -7.61 -31.58 -26.03
C GLN A 860 -6.52 -31.32 -27.08
N GLU A 861 -6.71 -30.32 -27.95
CA GLU A 861 -5.73 -29.90 -28.97
C GLU A 861 -4.40 -29.40 -28.38
N ARG A 862 -4.39 -28.96 -27.11
CA ARG A 862 -3.16 -28.59 -26.38
C ARG A 862 -2.45 -29.82 -25.83
N LEU A 863 -3.20 -30.81 -25.35
CA LEU A 863 -2.66 -32.09 -24.91
C LEU A 863 -2.05 -32.87 -26.08
N GLU A 864 -2.73 -32.90 -27.22
CA GLU A 864 -2.23 -33.49 -28.47
C GLU A 864 -0.95 -32.79 -28.93
N TYR A 865 -0.94 -31.45 -28.98
CA TYR A 865 0.27 -30.69 -29.31
C TYR A 865 1.43 -30.92 -28.31
N ALA A 866 1.14 -31.11 -27.02
CA ALA A 866 2.16 -31.46 -26.04
C ALA A 866 2.76 -32.85 -26.29
N ASN A 867 1.93 -33.81 -26.72
CA ASN A 867 2.37 -35.15 -27.11
C ASN A 867 3.22 -35.12 -28.40
N GLU A 868 2.83 -34.31 -29.40
CA GLU A 868 3.59 -34.09 -30.64
C GLU A 868 5.03 -33.59 -30.38
N ILE A 869 5.22 -32.71 -29.39
CA ILE A 869 6.52 -32.07 -29.12
C ILE A 869 7.31 -32.69 -27.96
N MET A 870 6.98 -33.91 -27.51
CA MET A 870 7.62 -34.53 -26.33
C MET A 870 9.15 -34.58 -26.39
N GLU A 871 9.76 -34.73 -27.57
CA GLU A 871 11.22 -34.66 -27.70
C GLU A 871 11.82 -33.30 -27.33
N GLU A 872 11.11 -32.19 -27.58
CA GLU A 872 11.54 -30.83 -27.20
C GLU A 872 11.35 -30.58 -25.70
N ILE A 873 10.34 -31.21 -25.10
CA ILE A 873 10.10 -31.19 -23.66
C ILE A 873 11.23 -31.92 -22.94
N LEU A 874 11.59 -33.12 -23.40
CA LEU A 874 12.66 -33.93 -22.81
C LEU A 874 14.04 -33.33 -23.03
N ASP A 875 14.38 -32.84 -24.23
CA ASP A 875 15.68 -32.17 -24.47
C ASP A 875 15.81 -30.87 -23.65
N SER A 876 14.73 -30.10 -23.50
CA SER A 876 14.72 -28.92 -22.65
C SER A 876 14.96 -29.25 -21.17
N ALA A 877 14.43 -30.38 -20.69
CA ALA A 877 14.63 -30.86 -19.32
C ALA A 877 16.06 -31.38 -19.07
N ASP A 878 16.59 -32.17 -20.00
CA ASP A 878 17.89 -32.85 -19.84
C ASP A 878 19.08 -31.94 -20.15
N ARG A 879 18.95 -31.07 -21.15
CA ARG A 879 20.04 -30.25 -21.71
C ARG A 879 19.68 -28.76 -21.79
N PRO A 880 19.18 -28.13 -20.72
CA PRO A 880 18.58 -26.77 -20.78
C PRO A 880 19.50 -25.69 -21.36
N LEU A 881 20.82 -25.79 -21.18
CA LEU A 881 21.81 -24.82 -21.69
C LEU A 881 22.65 -25.31 -22.88
N THR A 882 22.49 -26.57 -23.30
CA THR A 882 23.37 -27.23 -24.28
C THR A 882 22.62 -27.91 -25.44
N GLY A 883 21.34 -28.25 -25.28
CA GLY A 883 20.47 -28.81 -26.30
C GLY A 883 19.86 -27.74 -27.24
N ARG A 884 18.69 -28.05 -27.80
CA ARG A 884 17.94 -27.24 -28.77
C ARG A 884 17.30 -25.99 -28.17
N LYS A 885 17.20 -25.91 -26.82
CA LYS A 885 16.78 -24.72 -26.05
C LYS A 885 15.39 -24.19 -26.40
N TRP A 886 14.49 -25.07 -26.83
CA TRP A 886 13.11 -24.74 -27.21
C TRP A 886 12.41 -23.86 -26.15
N TRP A 887 12.56 -24.22 -24.87
CA TRP A 887 11.99 -23.47 -23.73
C TRP A 887 12.36 -21.97 -23.68
N MET A 888 13.53 -21.57 -24.18
CA MET A 888 14.01 -20.17 -24.13
C MET A 888 13.22 -19.21 -25.04
N ASN A 889 12.37 -19.74 -25.95
CA ASN A 889 11.64 -18.95 -26.95
C ASN A 889 10.12 -18.87 -26.66
N THR A 890 9.71 -19.17 -25.42
CA THR A 890 8.30 -19.18 -24.99
C THR A 890 7.88 -17.89 -24.27
N ASP A 891 6.56 -17.70 -24.06
CA ASP A 891 6.01 -16.54 -23.32
C ASP A 891 6.47 -16.47 -21.85
N GLU A 892 6.55 -17.62 -21.14
CA GLU A 892 6.94 -17.72 -19.72
C GLU A 892 8.07 -18.79 -19.56
N PRO A 893 9.32 -18.50 -19.96
CA PRO A 893 10.37 -19.50 -20.22
C PRO A 893 10.83 -20.29 -18.99
N TRP A 894 10.96 -19.68 -17.82
CA TRP A 894 11.45 -20.39 -16.63
C TRP A 894 10.39 -21.34 -16.07
N GLN A 895 9.12 -20.92 -16.01
CA GLN A 895 8.01 -21.81 -15.66
C GLN A 895 7.88 -22.94 -16.70
N ALA A 896 8.08 -22.66 -18.00
CA ALA A 896 8.06 -23.68 -19.05
C ALA A 896 9.17 -24.72 -18.85
N LEU A 897 10.42 -24.29 -18.60
CA LEU A 897 11.53 -25.20 -18.29
C LEU A 897 11.24 -26.05 -17.04
N ALA A 898 10.76 -25.42 -15.96
CA ALA A 898 10.45 -26.09 -14.72
C ALA A 898 9.34 -27.16 -14.91
N CYS A 899 8.35 -26.87 -15.76
CA CYS A 899 7.29 -27.81 -16.11
C CYS A 899 7.80 -28.95 -17.03
N CYS A 900 8.70 -28.67 -17.98
CA CYS A 900 9.39 -29.70 -18.77
C CYS A 900 10.15 -30.68 -17.86
N MET A 901 10.87 -30.18 -16.85
CA MET A 901 11.57 -31.02 -15.88
C MET A 901 10.62 -31.92 -15.07
N GLU A 902 9.44 -31.44 -14.69
CA GLU A 902 8.45 -32.26 -13.97
C GLU A 902 7.80 -33.31 -14.89
N ILE A 903 7.42 -32.93 -16.12
CA ILE A 903 6.89 -33.86 -17.13
C ILE A 903 7.90 -34.95 -17.46
N ALA A 904 9.20 -34.60 -17.57
CA ALA A 904 10.26 -35.56 -17.84
C ALA A 904 10.43 -36.59 -16.71
N LYS A 905 10.35 -36.16 -15.44
CA LYS A 905 10.39 -37.07 -14.29
C LYS A 905 9.16 -37.98 -14.25
N ALA A 906 7.96 -37.40 -14.37
CA ALA A 906 6.71 -38.16 -14.35
C ALA A 906 6.66 -39.20 -15.47
N SER A 907 7.00 -38.81 -16.71
CA SER A 907 6.98 -39.71 -17.89
C SER A 907 8.08 -40.79 -17.88
N ARG A 908 9.06 -40.68 -16.98
CA ARG A 908 10.13 -41.68 -16.77
C ARG A 908 9.95 -42.50 -15.50
N SER A 909 8.90 -42.23 -14.73
CA SER A 909 8.57 -43.01 -13.54
C SER A 909 7.89 -44.34 -13.91
N PRO A 910 7.98 -45.40 -13.09
CA PRO A 910 7.38 -46.71 -13.41
C PRO A 910 5.84 -46.67 -13.54
N ASP A 911 5.19 -45.78 -12.79
CA ASP A 911 3.79 -45.42 -12.96
C ASP A 911 3.63 -43.88 -12.86
N PRO A 912 3.36 -43.19 -13.98
CA PRO A 912 3.13 -41.75 -13.99
C PRO A 912 1.91 -41.30 -13.18
N ALA A 913 0.95 -42.18 -12.85
CA ALA A 913 -0.18 -41.83 -11.99
C ALA A 913 0.23 -41.80 -10.49
N ALA A 914 1.10 -42.72 -10.06
CA ALA A 914 1.67 -42.74 -8.71
C ALA A 914 2.76 -41.67 -8.49
N TYR A 915 3.35 -41.07 -9.55
CA TYR A 915 4.37 -40.03 -9.41
C TYR A 915 3.88 -38.86 -8.53
N VAL A 916 4.59 -38.63 -7.42
CA VAL A 916 4.30 -37.54 -6.47
C VAL A 916 4.85 -36.23 -7.02
N SER A 917 3.96 -35.39 -7.55
CA SER A 917 4.30 -34.08 -8.08
C SER A 917 4.19 -32.98 -7.03
N HIS A 918 5.10 -32.01 -7.13
CA HIS A 918 5.14 -30.78 -6.31
C HIS A 918 4.82 -29.52 -7.13
N PHE A 919 4.53 -29.68 -8.42
CA PHE A 919 4.43 -28.57 -9.36
C PHE A 919 3.04 -27.91 -9.32
N PRO A 920 2.96 -26.58 -9.11
CA PRO A 920 1.68 -25.87 -9.14
C PRO A 920 1.14 -25.78 -10.57
N VAL A 921 -0.11 -26.19 -10.78
CA VAL A 921 -0.82 -26.01 -12.06
C VAL A 921 -1.74 -24.80 -11.96
N HIS A 922 -1.52 -23.83 -12.85
CA HIS A 922 -2.22 -22.54 -12.83
C HIS A 922 -3.47 -22.56 -13.73
N GLN A 923 -4.56 -21.93 -13.28
CA GLN A 923 -5.78 -21.63 -14.04
C GLN A 923 -6.08 -20.12 -13.93
N ASP A 924 -6.34 -19.43 -15.04
CA ASP A 924 -6.38 -17.95 -15.12
C ASP A 924 -7.65 -17.42 -15.80
N GLY A 925 -8.20 -16.32 -15.28
CA GLY A 925 -9.42 -15.70 -15.79
C GLY A 925 -9.17 -14.82 -17.02
N SER A 926 -9.54 -15.29 -18.22
CA SER A 926 -9.18 -14.69 -19.52
C SER A 926 -9.34 -13.16 -19.61
N CYS A 927 -10.35 -12.61 -18.94
CA CYS A 927 -10.39 -11.21 -18.55
C CYS A 927 -11.27 -11.03 -17.31
N ASN A 928 -10.81 -11.47 -16.13
CA ASN A 928 -11.53 -11.47 -14.85
C ASN A 928 -12.39 -10.20 -14.61
N GLY A 929 -11.83 -9.00 -14.77
CA GLY A 929 -12.59 -7.75 -14.59
C GLY A 929 -13.79 -7.59 -15.54
N LEU A 930 -13.73 -8.10 -16.77
CA LEU A 930 -14.90 -8.16 -17.67
C LEU A 930 -15.86 -9.29 -17.29
N GLN A 931 -15.38 -10.42 -16.76
CA GLN A 931 -16.23 -11.50 -16.26
C GLN A 931 -17.15 -10.98 -15.14
N HIS A 932 -16.60 -10.26 -14.15
CA HIS A 932 -17.42 -9.64 -13.11
C HIS A 932 -18.41 -8.60 -13.67
N TYR A 933 -18.04 -7.72 -14.61
CA TYR A 933 -19.00 -6.78 -15.20
C TYR A 933 -20.10 -7.48 -16.01
N ALA A 934 -19.77 -8.51 -16.79
CA ALA A 934 -20.75 -9.26 -17.57
C ALA A 934 -21.73 -10.03 -16.68
N ALA A 935 -21.26 -10.57 -15.56
CA ALA A 935 -22.12 -11.24 -14.57
C ALA A 935 -23.00 -10.25 -13.79
N LEU A 936 -22.46 -9.09 -13.36
CA LEU A 936 -23.24 -8.02 -12.72
C LEU A 936 -24.33 -7.44 -13.65
N GLY A 937 -24.00 -7.26 -14.94
CA GLY A 937 -24.93 -6.73 -15.94
C GLY A 937 -25.81 -7.77 -16.63
N ARG A 938 -25.58 -9.07 -16.35
CA ARG A 938 -26.18 -10.22 -17.05
C ARG A 938 -26.11 -10.10 -18.58
N ASP A 939 -24.97 -9.61 -19.07
CA ASP A 939 -24.68 -9.27 -20.46
C ASP A 939 -24.29 -10.52 -21.25
N LEU A 940 -25.17 -11.03 -22.12
CA LEU A 940 -24.95 -12.28 -22.87
C LEU A 940 -23.78 -12.19 -23.87
N ILE A 941 -23.64 -11.05 -24.56
CA ILE A 941 -22.56 -10.84 -25.55
C ILE A 941 -21.22 -10.71 -24.81
N GLY A 942 -21.21 -9.95 -23.72
CA GLY A 942 -20.07 -9.85 -22.83
C GLY A 942 -19.66 -11.20 -22.25
N ALA A 943 -20.60 -11.92 -21.64
CA ALA A 943 -20.41 -13.23 -21.01
C ALA A 943 -19.85 -14.28 -21.97
N THR A 944 -20.35 -14.33 -23.20
CA THR A 944 -19.82 -15.20 -24.27
C THR A 944 -18.37 -14.81 -24.61
N SER A 945 -18.12 -13.52 -24.82
CA SER A 945 -16.79 -12.98 -25.16
C SER A 945 -15.70 -13.25 -24.11
N VAL A 946 -16.07 -13.55 -22.87
CA VAL A 946 -15.14 -13.83 -21.76
C VAL A 946 -15.36 -15.18 -21.07
N ASN A 947 -15.89 -16.18 -21.79
CA ASN A 947 -15.96 -17.59 -21.36
C ASN A 947 -16.81 -17.86 -20.10
N LEU A 948 -17.85 -17.04 -19.85
CA LEU A 948 -18.89 -17.37 -18.86
C LEU A 948 -20.00 -18.25 -19.44
N MET A 949 -20.26 -18.14 -20.76
CA MET A 949 -21.09 -19.11 -21.47
C MET A 949 -20.24 -20.34 -21.87
N PRO A 950 -20.80 -21.58 -21.82
CA PRO A 950 -20.11 -22.76 -22.33
C PRO A 950 -19.81 -22.64 -23.83
N CYS A 951 -18.55 -22.89 -24.21
CA CYS A 951 -18.08 -22.90 -25.59
C CYS A 951 -17.13 -24.09 -25.79
N SER A 952 -17.14 -24.70 -26.98
CA SER A 952 -16.20 -25.77 -27.35
C SER A 952 -14.75 -25.29 -27.49
N VAL A 953 -14.58 -24.05 -27.96
CA VAL A 953 -13.28 -23.36 -28.07
C VAL A 953 -13.26 -22.07 -27.26
N PRO A 954 -12.11 -21.70 -26.66
CA PRO A 954 -11.99 -20.52 -25.80
C PRO A 954 -12.13 -19.21 -26.58
N GLN A 955 -13.04 -18.37 -26.11
CA GLN A 955 -13.30 -17.04 -26.66
C GLN A 955 -12.22 -16.05 -26.21
N ASP A 956 -11.74 -15.25 -27.16
CA ASP A 956 -10.62 -14.33 -26.98
C ASP A 956 -11.05 -12.89 -27.30
N VAL A 957 -11.65 -12.22 -26.30
CA VAL A 957 -12.08 -10.80 -26.36
C VAL A 957 -11.01 -9.88 -26.96
N TYR A 958 -9.72 -10.16 -26.74
CA TYR A 958 -8.62 -9.36 -27.28
C TYR A 958 -8.45 -9.50 -28.80
N SER A 959 -8.78 -10.67 -29.38
CA SER A 959 -8.87 -10.84 -30.84
C SER A 959 -10.13 -10.20 -31.40
N ALA A 960 -11.28 -10.38 -30.73
CA ALA A 960 -12.55 -9.79 -31.18
C ALA A 960 -12.48 -8.26 -31.25
N VAL A 961 -11.95 -7.59 -30.21
CA VAL A 961 -11.72 -6.14 -30.23
C VAL A 961 -10.66 -5.73 -31.26
N ALA A 962 -9.62 -6.54 -31.52
CA ALA A 962 -8.66 -6.25 -32.58
C ALA A 962 -9.31 -6.28 -33.97
N GLN A 963 -10.13 -7.30 -34.25
CA GLN A 963 -10.88 -7.41 -35.50
C GLN A 963 -11.86 -6.24 -35.67
N GLN A 964 -12.64 -5.92 -34.63
CA GLN A 964 -13.60 -4.82 -34.71
C GLN A 964 -12.92 -3.46 -35.00
N VAL A 965 -11.72 -3.26 -34.47
CA VAL A 965 -10.90 -2.05 -34.72
C VAL A 965 -10.24 -2.07 -36.10
N GLU A 966 -9.89 -3.24 -36.65
CA GLU A 966 -9.47 -3.37 -38.05
C GLU A 966 -10.62 -3.08 -39.03
N GLU A 967 -11.87 -3.45 -38.71
CA GLU A 967 -13.05 -3.06 -39.50
C GLU A 967 -13.29 -1.54 -39.47
N PHE A 968 -13.11 -0.88 -38.33
CA PHE A 968 -13.14 0.58 -38.25
C PHE A 968 -11.97 1.21 -39.04
N ARG A 969 -10.78 0.61 -38.99
CA ARG A 969 -9.62 1.05 -39.77
C ARG A 969 -9.87 0.96 -41.27
N LYS A 970 -10.46 -0.13 -41.77
CA LYS A 970 -10.84 -0.28 -43.20
C LYS A 970 -11.79 0.85 -43.63
N LYS A 971 -12.91 1.02 -42.92
CA LYS A 971 -13.91 2.06 -43.20
C LYS A 971 -13.32 3.48 -43.19
N ASP A 972 -12.44 3.79 -42.26
CA ASP A 972 -11.78 5.10 -42.21
C ASP A 972 -10.70 5.26 -43.31
N ALA A 973 -10.00 4.19 -43.68
CA ALA A 973 -9.00 4.19 -44.75
C ALA A 973 -9.63 4.36 -46.15
N GLU A 974 -10.80 3.75 -46.36
CA GLU A 974 -11.68 3.94 -47.53
C GLU A 974 -12.18 5.39 -47.62
N GLN A 975 -12.47 6.02 -46.48
CA GLN A 975 -12.77 7.46 -46.37
C GLN A 975 -11.53 8.37 -46.52
N GLY A 976 -10.38 7.83 -46.93
CA GLY A 976 -9.17 8.59 -47.21
C GLY A 976 -8.34 8.99 -45.98
N LEU A 977 -8.62 8.45 -44.80
CA LEU A 977 -7.89 8.81 -43.58
C LEU A 977 -6.48 8.20 -43.57
N LYS A 978 -5.46 9.00 -43.90
CA LYS A 978 -4.04 8.58 -44.01
C LYS A 978 -3.56 7.69 -42.85
N ILE A 979 -3.88 8.05 -41.59
CA ILE A 979 -3.40 7.27 -40.43
C ILE A 979 -4.05 5.86 -40.35
N ALA A 980 -5.27 5.70 -40.85
CA ALA A 980 -5.91 4.39 -40.95
C ALA A 980 -5.32 3.56 -42.10
N GLN A 981 -4.86 4.20 -43.18
CA GLN A 981 -4.11 3.53 -44.26
C GLN A 981 -2.74 3.04 -43.76
N VAL A 982 -1.98 3.89 -43.07
CA VAL A 982 -0.68 3.54 -42.44
C VAL A 982 -0.80 2.38 -41.43
N LEU A 983 -1.94 2.25 -40.74
CA LEU A 983 -2.16 1.21 -39.73
C LEU A 983 -2.50 -0.18 -40.30
N GLN A 984 -2.58 -0.34 -41.62
CA GLN A 984 -2.89 -1.62 -42.27
C GLN A 984 -1.87 -2.71 -41.88
N GLY A 985 -2.35 -3.86 -41.39
CA GLY A 985 -1.51 -4.98 -40.95
C GLY A 985 -0.97 -4.86 -39.51
N PHE A 986 -0.88 -3.65 -38.94
CA PHE A 986 -0.31 -3.43 -37.60
C PHE A 986 -1.29 -3.66 -36.43
N ILE A 987 -2.59 -3.83 -36.71
CA ILE A 987 -3.64 -4.00 -35.69
C ILE A 987 -3.69 -5.45 -35.19
N SER A 988 -2.90 -5.75 -34.16
CA SER A 988 -2.79 -7.09 -33.58
C SER A 988 -3.31 -7.18 -32.14
N ARG A 989 -3.62 -8.42 -31.71
CA ARG A 989 -3.96 -8.77 -30.33
C ARG A 989 -2.95 -8.20 -29.32
N LYS A 990 -1.65 -8.23 -29.63
CA LYS A 990 -0.55 -7.73 -28.76
C LYS A 990 -0.63 -6.22 -28.54
N VAL A 991 -1.08 -5.46 -29.54
CA VAL A 991 -1.26 -4.00 -29.45
C VAL A 991 -2.48 -3.62 -28.62
N VAL A 992 -3.62 -4.32 -28.78
CA VAL A 992 -4.86 -3.97 -28.06
C VAL A 992 -4.98 -4.58 -26.65
N LYS A 993 -4.38 -5.76 -26.37
CA LYS A 993 -4.58 -6.54 -25.12
C LYS A 993 -4.48 -5.66 -23.87
N GLN A 994 -3.39 -4.90 -23.73
CA GLN A 994 -3.15 -4.12 -22.51
C GLN A 994 -4.19 -3.04 -22.28
N THR A 995 -4.68 -2.38 -23.34
CA THR A 995 -5.71 -1.34 -23.23
C THR A 995 -7.06 -1.98 -22.88
N VAL A 996 -7.49 -3.04 -23.58
CA VAL A 996 -8.75 -3.76 -23.27
C VAL A 996 -8.75 -4.23 -21.81
N MET A 997 -7.69 -4.92 -21.40
CA MET A 997 -7.50 -5.46 -20.04
C MET A 997 -7.50 -4.38 -18.94
N THR A 998 -7.13 -3.13 -19.25
CA THR A 998 -7.01 -2.06 -18.24
C THR A 998 -8.09 -0.98 -18.33
N VAL A 999 -8.91 -0.96 -19.38
CA VAL A 999 -10.09 -0.07 -19.49
C VAL A 999 -11.14 -0.42 -18.43
N VAL A 1000 -11.39 -1.71 -18.17
CA VAL A 1000 -12.23 -2.15 -17.03
C VAL A 1000 -11.70 -1.68 -15.68
N TYR A 1001 -10.37 -1.55 -15.57
CA TYR A 1001 -9.69 -1.03 -14.39
C TYR A 1001 -9.48 0.51 -14.42
N GLY A 1002 -10.30 1.24 -15.17
CA GLY A 1002 -10.37 2.70 -15.13
C GLY A 1002 -9.31 3.46 -15.94
N VAL A 1003 -8.58 2.79 -16.85
CA VAL A 1003 -7.65 3.49 -17.75
C VAL A 1003 -8.42 4.44 -18.68
N THR A 1004 -7.92 5.68 -18.76
CA THR A 1004 -8.45 6.71 -19.66
C THR A 1004 -7.79 6.63 -21.04
N ARG A 1005 -8.37 7.29 -22.05
CA ARG A 1005 -7.79 7.37 -23.41
C ARG A 1005 -6.32 7.83 -23.40
N TYR A 1006 -5.91 8.73 -22.50
CA TYR A 1006 -4.51 9.14 -22.37
C TYR A 1006 -3.58 7.99 -21.91
N GLY A 1007 -4.05 7.14 -20.98
CA GLY A 1007 -3.32 5.97 -20.53
C GLY A 1007 -3.26 4.87 -21.61
N GLY A 1008 -4.39 4.59 -22.26
CA GLY A 1008 -4.44 3.63 -23.38
C GLY A 1008 -3.56 4.04 -24.56
N ARG A 1009 -3.51 5.35 -24.88
CA ARG A 1009 -2.62 5.90 -25.90
C ARG A 1009 -1.15 5.58 -25.60
N LEU A 1010 -0.72 5.76 -24.35
CA LEU A 1010 0.67 5.47 -23.93
C LEU A 1010 0.99 3.96 -23.95
N GLN A 1011 0.01 3.09 -23.69
CA GLN A 1011 0.16 1.63 -23.82
C GLN A 1011 0.35 1.24 -25.30
N MET A 1012 -0.52 1.75 -26.18
CA MET A 1012 -0.45 1.51 -27.62
C MET A 1012 0.80 2.11 -28.26
N GLU A 1013 1.20 3.32 -27.88
CA GLU A 1013 2.47 3.94 -28.31
C GLU A 1013 3.68 3.06 -27.95
N LYS A 1014 3.69 2.46 -26.74
CA LYS A 1014 4.73 1.50 -26.36
C LYS A 1014 4.69 0.24 -27.21
N ARG A 1015 3.51 -0.35 -27.43
CA ARG A 1015 3.34 -1.60 -28.19
C ARG A 1015 3.65 -1.44 -29.69
N LEU A 1016 3.32 -0.29 -30.30
CA LEU A 1016 3.69 0.04 -31.68
C LEU A 1016 5.21 0.25 -31.82
N LYS A 1017 5.86 0.86 -30.82
CA LYS A 1017 7.33 1.03 -30.80
C LYS A 1017 8.10 -0.30 -30.55
N GLU A 1018 7.40 -1.39 -30.27
CA GLU A 1018 7.96 -2.75 -30.17
C GLU A 1018 7.81 -3.54 -31.50
N ILE A 1019 7.49 -2.85 -32.60
CA ILE A 1019 7.40 -3.36 -33.97
C ILE A 1019 8.44 -2.59 -34.80
N GLU A 1020 9.40 -3.28 -35.42
CA GLU A 1020 10.53 -2.63 -36.11
C GLU A 1020 10.13 -2.05 -37.47
N GLU A 1021 9.10 -2.62 -38.09
CA GLU A 1021 8.53 -2.24 -39.38
C GLU A 1021 7.56 -1.05 -39.27
N PHE A 1022 7.19 -0.62 -38.06
CA PHE A 1022 6.22 0.47 -37.87
C PHE A 1022 6.89 1.85 -37.95
N PRO A 1023 6.45 2.79 -38.82
CA PRO A 1023 7.14 4.07 -39.00
C PRO A 1023 7.04 4.97 -37.76
N GLU A 1024 8.18 5.34 -37.17
CA GLU A 1024 8.23 6.14 -35.93
C GLU A 1024 7.47 7.47 -36.04
N GLU A 1025 7.43 8.09 -37.23
CA GLU A 1025 6.77 9.38 -37.45
C GLU A 1025 5.27 9.36 -37.13
N TYR A 1026 4.58 8.22 -37.31
CA TYR A 1026 3.15 8.09 -37.05
C TYR A 1026 2.81 7.61 -35.64
N LEU A 1027 3.78 7.28 -34.78
CA LEU A 1027 3.53 6.68 -33.45
C LEU A 1027 2.52 7.44 -32.59
N TRP A 1028 2.56 8.77 -32.61
CA TRP A 1028 1.64 9.59 -31.82
C TRP A 1028 0.22 9.61 -32.38
N GLU A 1029 0.08 9.77 -33.70
CA GLU A 1029 -1.21 9.80 -34.39
C GLU A 1029 -1.87 8.42 -34.39
N ALA A 1030 -1.11 7.37 -34.67
CA ALA A 1030 -1.56 5.98 -34.68
C ALA A 1030 -2.05 5.54 -33.30
N SER A 1031 -1.28 5.82 -32.24
CA SER A 1031 -1.71 5.51 -30.87
C SER A 1031 -2.94 6.32 -30.43
N HIS A 1032 -3.09 7.56 -30.92
CA HIS A 1032 -4.28 8.38 -30.66
C HIS A 1032 -5.52 7.89 -31.44
N TYR A 1033 -5.33 7.42 -32.68
CA TYR A 1033 -6.37 6.79 -33.48
C TYR A 1033 -6.83 5.46 -32.87
N LEU A 1034 -5.90 4.53 -32.61
CA LEU A 1034 -6.21 3.21 -32.05
C LEU A 1034 -6.93 3.29 -30.71
N VAL A 1035 -6.55 4.22 -29.82
CA VAL A 1035 -7.23 4.36 -28.53
C VAL A 1035 -8.63 4.97 -28.65
N LYS A 1036 -8.90 5.78 -29.69
CA LYS A 1036 -10.27 6.21 -30.00
C LYS A 1036 -11.10 4.99 -30.39
N GLN A 1037 -10.61 4.15 -31.32
CA GLN A 1037 -11.37 3.03 -31.87
C GLN A 1037 -11.55 1.87 -30.88
N VAL A 1038 -10.54 1.49 -30.09
CA VAL A 1038 -10.70 0.48 -29.02
C VAL A 1038 -11.75 0.93 -27.98
N PHE A 1039 -11.78 2.22 -27.62
CA PHE A 1039 -12.81 2.73 -26.70
C PHE A 1039 -14.22 2.79 -27.34
N SER A 1040 -14.33 2.82 -28.67
CA SER A 1040 -15.62 2.68 -29.37
C SER A 1040 -16.07 1.23 -29.39
N GLY A 1041 -15.21 0.30 -29.84
CA GLY A 1041 -15.53 -1.13 -29.93
C GLY A 1041 -15.90 -1.75 -28.57
N ILE A 1042 -15.15 -1.43 -27.50
CA ILE A 1042 -15.52 -1.86 -26.14
C ILE A 1042 -16.90 -1.32 -25.71
N LYS A 1043 -17.26 -0.09 -26.12
CA LYS A 1043 -18.55 0.53 -25.77
C LYS A 1043 -19.72 -0.08 -26.54
N GLU A 1044 -19.48 -0.63 -27.73
CA GLU A 1044 -20.47 -1.33 -28.55
C GLU A 1044 -20.61 -2.81 -28.12
N MET A 1045 -19.52 -3.50 -27.79
CA MET A 1045 -19.53 -4.89 -27.34
C MET A 1045 -20.02 -5.09 -25.89
N PHE A 1046 -19.88 -4.09 -25.01
CA PHE A 1046 -20.12 -4.22 -23.56
C PHE A 1046 -20.97 -3.06 -23.01
N SER A 1047 -22.23 -2.97 -23.46
CA SER A 1047 -23.16 -1.88 -23.12
C SER A 1047 -23.53 -1.86 -21.62
N ALA A 1048 -23.95 -2.99 -21.04
CA ALA A 1048 -24.31 -3.08 -19.62
C ALA A 1048 -23.10 -2.78 -18.71
N THR A 1049 -21.92 -3.28 -19.08
CA THR A 1049 -20.64 -2.92 -18.43
C THR A 1049 -20.43 -1.41 -18.41
N ARG A 1050 -20.69 -0.74 -19.55
CA ARG A 1050 -20.51 0.72 -19.69
C ARG A 1050 -21.46 1.50 -18.78
N ASP A 1051 -22.70 1.03 -18.61
CA ASP A 1051 -23.68 1.72 -17.78
C ASP A 1051 -23.49 1.48 -16.28
N ILE A 1052 -23.06 0.29 -15.86
CA ILE A 1052 -22.57 0.05 -14.49
C ILE A 1052 -21.38 0.98 -14.19
N GLN A 1053 -20.40 1.08 -15.11
CA GLN A 1053 -19.28 2.02 -14.96
C GLN A 1053 -19.75 3.49 -14.86
N ASN A 1054 -20.74 3.90 -15.66
CA ASN A 1054 -21.31 5.24 -15.63
C ASN A 1054 -21.97 5.53 -14.26
N TRP A 1055 -22.82 4.61 -13.79
CA TRP A 1055 -23.55 4.71 -12.52
C TRP A 1055 -22.61 4.79 -11.31
N LEU A 1056 -21.64 3.87 -11.20
CA LEU A 1056 -20.61 3.89 -10.17
C LEU A 1056 -19.83 5.22 -10.21
N THR A 1057 -19.38 5.66 -11.39
CA THR A 1057 -18.61 6.91 -11.55
C THR A 1057 -19.39 8.15 -11.12
N GLU A 1058 -20.68 8.25 -11.47
CA GLU A 1058 -21.49 9.42 -11.14
C GLU A 1058 -21.89 9.44 -9.65
N SER A 1059 -22.26 8.28 -9.07
CA SER A 1059 -22.54 8.14 -7.63
C SER A 1059 -21.31 8.53 -6.79
N ALA A 1060 -20.13 8.00 -7.12
CA ALA A 1060 -18.87 8.37 -6.46
C ALA A 1060 -18.50 9.85 -6.63
N LYS A 1061 -18.87 10.47 -7.76
CA LYS A 1061 -18.71 11.92 -7.97
C LYS A 1061 -19.62 12.72 -7.03
N LEU A 1062 -20.90 12.35 -6.89
CA LEU A 1062 -21.85 13.04 -6.02
C LEU A 1062 -21.47 12.89 -4.55
N ILE A 1063 -21.11 11.69 -4.10
CA ILE A 1063 -20.57 11.42 -2.75
C ILE A 1063 -19.36 12.32 -2.47
N ALA A 1064 -18.37 12.32 -3.36
CA ALA A 1064 -17.15 13.13 -3.21
C ALA A 1064 -17.37 14.65 -3.43
N GLN A 1065 -18.52 15.07 -3.97
CA GLN A 1065 -18.96 16.47 -4.00
C GLN A 1065 -19.64 16.87 -2.67
N SER A 1066 -20.32 15.96 -1.97
CA SER A 1066 -20.81 16.19 -0.59
C SER A 1066 -19.68 16.36 0.44
N GLY A 1067 -18.44 16.01 0.07
CA GLY A 1067 -17.25 16.13 0.92
C GLY A 1067 -16.90 14.86 1.71
N ARG A 1068 -17.64 13.77 1.51
CA ARG A 1068 -17.37 12.43 2.07
C ARG A 1068 -16.59 11.55 1.09
N THR A 1069 -15.89 10.55 1.62
CA THR A 1069 -15.24 9.49 0.84
C THR A 1069 -16.25 8.42 0.41
N VAL A 1070 -15.95 7.73 -0.69
CA VAL A 1070 -16.71 6.54 -1.11
C VAL A 1070 -16.28 5.35 -0.27
N GLU A 1071 -17.26 4.67 0.30
CA GLU A 1071 -17.14 3.49 1.15
C GLU A 1071 -18.20 2.47 0.74
N TRP A 1072 -17.94 1.19 0.96
CA TRP A 1072 -18.88 0.07 0.76
C TRP A 1072 -18.47 -1.11 1.64
N VAL A 1073 -19.24 -2.21 1.58
CA VAL A 1073 -18.90 -3.50 2.20
C VAL A 1073 -18.93 -4.56 1.11
N THR A 1074 -18.04 -5.57 1.16
CA THR A 1074 -18.09 -6.71 0.23
C THR A 1074 -19.16 -7.73 0.66
N PRO A 1075 -19.59 -8.66 -0.22
CA PRO A 1075 -20.48 -9.77 0.16
C PRO A 1075 -19.94 -10.70 1.26
N LEU A 1076 -18.63 -10.64 1.56
CA LEU A 1076 -18.00 -11.32 2.69
C LEU A 1076 -17.97 -10.51 3.99
N GLY A 1077 -18.56 -9.31 4.03
CA GLY A 1077 -18.61 -8.45 5.22
C GLY A 1077 -17.41 -7.50 5.40
N LEU A 1078 -16.47 -7.45 4.46
CA LEU A 1078 -15.28 -6.60 4.56
C LEU A 1078 -15.60 -5.13 4.23
N PRO A 1079 -15.42 -4.17 5.17
CA PRO A 1079 -15.68 -2.76 4.90
C PRO A 1079 -14.49 -2.11 4.18
N ILE A 1080 -14.78 -1.31 3.16
CA ILE A 1080 -13.80 -0.67 2.27
C ILE A 1080 -14.02 0.84 2.22
N MET A 1081 -12.94 1.62 2.21
CA MET A 1081 -12.91 3.08 2.04
C MET A 1081 -11.91 3.49 0.95
N GLN A 1082 -12.26 4.47 0.11
CA GLN A 1082 -11.29 5.08 -0.82
C GLN A 1082 -10.41 6.15 -0.14
N PRO A 1083 -9.09 5.96 0.00
CA PRO A 1083 -8.20 6.88 0.72
C PRO A 1083 -7.81 8.15 -0.07
N TYR A 1084 -8.56 8.52 -1.12
CA TYR A 1084 -8.16 9.57 -2.05
C TYR A 1084 -8.61 10.97 -1.59
N TYR A 1085 -7.68 11.70 -0.97
CA TYR A 1085 -7.87 13.07 -0.51
C TYR A 1085 -6.95 14.07 -1.25
N ARG A 1086 -7.30 15.36 -1.21
CA ARG A 1086 -6.51 16.44 -1.84
C ARG A 1086 -5.34 16.90 -0.97
N SER A 1087 -4.17 16.26 -1.12
CA SER A 1087 -2.95 16.63 -0.38
C SER A 1087 -2.40 18.00 -0.78
N LYS A 1088 -2.22 18.91 0.20
CA LYS A 1088 -1.36 20.09 0.07
C LYS A 1088 0.02 19.77 0.67
N PRO A 1089 1.15 20.04 -0.01
CA PRO A 1089 2.48 19.95 0.60
C PRO A 1089 2.67 21.09 1.62
N THR A 1090 3.42 20.83 2.70
CA THR A 1090 3.72 21.84 3.73
C THR A 1090 5.15 21.70 4.22
N VAL A 1091 5.90 22.80 4.23
CA VAL A 1091 7.24 22.83 4.82
C VAL A 1091 7.15 22.59 6.33
N VAL A 1092 7.90 21.61 6.83
CA VAL A 1092 8.19 21.40 8.25
C VAL A 1092 9.64 21.79 8.47
N SER A 1093 9.88 22.87 9.21
CA SER A 1093 11.24 23.26 9.59
C SER A 1093 11.77 22.36 10.69
N ILE A 1094 12.97 21.82 10.49
CA ILE A 1094 13.78 21.11 11.48
C ILE A 1094 15.15 21.81 11.52
N ARG A 1095 15.91 21.68 12.62
CA ARG A 1095 17.05 22.54 12.97
C ARG A 1095 18.07 22.81 11.85
N CYS A 1096 18.30 21.86 10.95
CA CYS A 1096 19.22 22.04 9.81
C CYS A 1096 18.54 22.17 8.43
N VAL A 1097 17.23 21.90 8.30
CA VAL A 1097 16.54 21.76 7.00
C VAL A 1097 15.06 22.15 7.07
N GLY A 1098 14.61 23.00 6.14
CA GLY A 1098 13.19 23.16 5.81
C GLY A 1098 12.69 22.00 4.95
N LEU A 1099 12.20 20.91 5.54
CA LEU A 1099 11.69 19.77 4.77
C LEU A 1099 10.32 20.06 4.15
N ASN A 1100 10.24 19.98 2.83
CA ASN A 1100 8.98 19.78 2.11
C ASN A 1100 8.44 18.36 2.35
N THR A 1101 7.89 18.10 3.54
CA THR A 1101 7.09 16.88 3.77
C THR A 1101 5.68 17.04 3.21
N HIS A 1102 5.02 15.93 2.88
CA HIS A 1102 3.59 15.93 2.57
C HIS A 1102 2.73 15.97 3.86
N ARG A 1103 2.94 16.99 4.70
CA ARG A 1103 2.07 17.22 5.85
C ARG A 1103 0.84 18.02 5.42
N ALA A 1104 -0.36 17.46 5.61
CA ALA A 1104 -1.59 18.22 5.46
C ALA A 1104 -1.70 19.26 6.58
N ARG A 1105 -1.60 20.56 6.24
CA ARG A 1105 -1.70 21.65 7.23
C ARG A 1105 -3.14 22.15 7.36
N ALA A 1106 -3.71 21.95 8.55
CA ALA A 1106 -4.80 22.73 9.14
C ALA A 1106 -6.03 23.00 8.24
N LEU A 1107 -6.39 22.03 7.39
CA LEU A 1107 -7.63 22.05 6.62
C LEU A 1107 -8.21 20.62 6.63
N PRO A 1108 -9.54 20.45 6.73
CA PRO A 1108 -10.15 19.13 6.62
C PRO A 1108 -9.81 18.51 5.27
N TRP A 1109 -9.47 17.22 5.28
CA TRP A 1109 -9.03 16.47 4.11
C TRP A 1109 -10.19 16.32 3.11
N LYS A 1110 -10.38 17.31 2.23
CA LYS A 1110 -11.41 17.24 1.20
C LYS A 1110 -11.10 16.07 0.23
N PRO A 1111 -12.07 15.20 -0.08
CA PRO A 1111 -11.89 14.13 -1.06
C PRO A 1111 -11.36 14.67 -2.40
N ASP A 1112 -10.47 13.92 -3.03
CA ASP A 1112 -10.09 14.15 -4.42
C ASP A 1112 -11.21 13.59 -5.31
N THR A 1113 -12.20 14.43 -5.58
CA THR A 1113 -13.38 14.16 -6.41
C THR A 1113 -13.03 13.59 -7.79
N VAL A 1114 -11.81 13.81 -8.31
CA VAL A 1114 -11.36 13.23 -9.59
C VAL A 1114 -10.85 11.81 -9.37
N LYS A 1115 -10.05 11.56 -8.33
CA LYS A 1115 -9.58 10.21 -8.00
C LYS A 1115 -10.70 9.31 -7.51
N GLN A 1116 -11.54 9.77 -6.58
CA GLN A 1116 -12.65 9.00 -6.01
C GLN A 1116 -13.53 8.41 -7.12
N LYS A 1117 -14.09 9.28 -7.97
CA LYS A 1117 -14.98 8.87 -9.06
C LYS A 1117 -14.31 7.97 -10.11
N ASN A 1118 -13.07 8.28 -10.51
CA ASN A 1118 -12.38 7.54 -11.56
C ASN A 1118 -11.90 6.16 -11.07
N ALA A 1119 -11.62 6.02 -9.77
CA ALA A 1119 -11.10 4.81 -9.18
C ALA A 1119 -12.16 3.96 -8.47
N PHE A 1120 -13.43 4.39 -8.40
CA PHE A 1120 -14.46 3.59 -7.74
C PHE A 1120 -14.84 2.34 -8.55
N PRO A 1121 -15.15 2.42 -9.85
CA PRO A 1121 -15.37 1.22 -10.67
C PRO A 1121 -14.25 0.16 -10.59
N PRO A 1122 -12.94 0.48 -10.79
CA PRO A 1122 -11.88 -0.52 -10.61
C PRO A 1122 -11.80 -1.08 -9.19
N ASN A 1123 -11.89 -0.24 -8.16
CA ASN A 1123 -11.72 -0.71 -6.79
C ASN A 1123 -12.89 -1.61 -6.35
N PHE A 1124 -14.10 -1.33 -6.82
CA PHE A 1124 -15.27 -2.17 -6.59
C PHE A 1124 -15.09 -3.55 -7.22
N ILE A 1125 -14.73 -3.61 -8.52
CA ILE A 1125 -14.48 -4.88 -9.21
C ILE A 1125 -13.34 -5.66 -8.58
N HIS A 1126 -12.22 -5.02 -8.19
CA HIS A 1126 -11.13 -5.69 -7.46
C HIS A 1126 -11.58 -6.28 -6.11
N SER A 1127 -12.60 -5.71 -5.46
CA SER A 1127 -13.17 -6.26 -4.23
C SER A 1127 -14.10 -7.46 -4.47
N LEU A 1128 -14.68 -7.60 -5.66
CA LEU A 1128 -15.43 -8.79 -6.08
C LEU A 1128 -14.51 -9.93 -6.55
N ASP A 1129 -13.47 -9.59 -7.32
CA ASP A 1129 -12.33 -10.47 -7.68
C ASP A 1129 -11.71 -11.09 -6.42
N SER A 1130 -11.35 -10.25 -5.45
CA SER A 1130 -10.86 -10.72 -4.14
C SER A 1130 -11.88 -11.56 -3.36
N THR A 1131 -13.18 -11.23 -3.46
CA THR A 1131 -14.25 -11.99 -2.78
C THR A 1131 -14.40 -13.38 -3.38
N HIS A 1132 -14.41 -13.49 -4.72
CA HIS A 1132 -14.49 -14.76 -5.43
C HIS A 1132 -13.27 -15.65 -5.16
N MET A 1133 -12.08 -15.07 -5.10
CA MET A 1133 -10.86 -15.77 -4.71
C MET A 1133 -10.94 -16.30 -3.28
N MET A 1134 -11.38 -15.50 -2.31
CA MET A 1134 -11.53 -15.92 -0.91
C MET A 1134 -12.59 -17.03 -0.73
N LEU A 1135 -13.73 -16.95 -1.43
CA LEU A 1135 -14.74 -18.02 -1.46
C LEU A 1135 -14.17 -19.31 -2.06
N THR A 1136 -13.46 -19.21 -3.18
CA THR A 1136 -12.85 -20.37 -3.85
C THR A 1136 -11.81 -21.02 -2.94
N ALA A 1137 -10.97 -20.22 -2.26
CA ALA A 1137 -10.01 -20.71 -1.28
C ALA A 1137 -10.70 -21.52 -0.18
N LEU A 1138 -11.64 -20.93 0.55
CA LEU A 1138 -12.34 -21.58 1.68
C LEU A 1138 -13.01 -22.90 1.27
N HIS A 1139 -13.70 -22.92 0.13
CA HIS A 1139 -14.33 -24.16 -0.35
C HIS A 1139 -13.32 -25.21 -0.86
N CYS A 1140 -12.14 -24.81 -1.35
CA CYS A 1140 -11.02 -25.73 -1.60
C CYS A 1140 -10.46 -26.31 -0.29
N LEU A 1141 -10.33 -25.52 0.79
CA LEU A 1141 -9.88 -26.01 2.10
C LEU A 1141 -10.80 -27.11 2.64
N ARG A 1142 -12.12 -26.90 2.54
CA ARG A 1142 -13.16 -27.88 2.92
C ARG A 1142 -13.19 -29.15 2.04
N GLN A 1143 -12.37 -29.20 0.98
CA GLN A 1143 -12.20 -30.37 0.10
C GLN A 1143 -10.75 -30.93 0.15
N GLY A 1144 -9.92 -30.46 1.09
CA GLY A 1144 -8.55 -30.97 1.27
C GLY A 1144 -7.53 -30.48 0.21
N LEU A 1145 -7.86 -29.44 -0.55
CA LEU A 1145 -7.02 -28.89 -1.62
C LEU A 1145 -6.03 -27.84 -1.11
N THR A 1146 -4.75 -28.01 -1.46
CA THR A 1146 -3.78 -26.92 -1.49
C THR A 1146 -4.23 -25.90 -2.54
N PHE A 1147 -4.41 -24.64 -2.12
CA PHE A 1147 -4.85 -23.53 -2.98
C PHE A 1147 -4.02 -22.29 -2.68
N VAL A 1148 -3.48 -21.67 -3.73
CA VAL A 1148 -2.90 -20.31 -3.66
C VAL A 1148 -3.33 -19.49 -4.87
N SER A 1149 -3.30 -18.16 -4.73
CA SER A 1149 -3.69 -17.22 -5.79
C SER A 1149 -2.58 -16.23 -6.12
N VAL A 1150 -2.37 -15.96 -7.40
CA VAL A 1150 -1.80 -14.71 -7.92
C VAL A 1150 -2.99 -13.86 -8.39
N HIS A 1151 -3.76 -13.37 -7.41
CA HIS A 1151 -5.02 -12.67 -7.61
C HIS A 1151 -6.04 -13.47 -8.44
N ASP A 1152 -6.25 -13.10 -9.70
CA ASP A 1152 -7.19 -13.67 -10.67
C ASP A 1152 -6.72 -14.99 -11.32
N CYS A 1153 -5.53 -15.46 -10.95
CA CYS A 1153 -4.93 -16.74 -11.34
C CYS A 1153 -4.80 -17.67 -10.12
N TYR A 1154 -5.43 -18.85 -10.17
CA TYR A 1154 -5.55 -19.81 -9.05
C TYR A 1154 -4.69 -21.06 -9.31
N TRP A 1155 -3.97 -21.53 -8.30
CA TRP A 1155 -3.01 -22.64 -8.41
C TRP A 1155 -3.32 -23.77 -7.42
N THR A 1156 -3.19 -25.02 -7.87
CA THR A 1156 -3.32 -26.25 -7.07
C THR A 1156 -2.45 -27.36 -7.67
N HIS A 1157 -2.34 -28.54 -7.05
CA HIS A 1157 -1.63 -29.69 -7.64
C HIS A 1157 -2.34 -30.20 -8.90
N ALA A 1158 -1.60 -30.83 -9.83
CA ALA A 1158 -2.17 -31.32 -11.10
C ALA A 1158 -3.35 -32.30 -10.94
N LEU A 1159 -3.36 -33.08 -9.85
CA LEU A 1159 -4.45 -33.98 -9.45
C LEU A 1159 -5.79 -33.26 -9.23
N THR A 1160 -5.74 -32.07 -8.65
CA THR A 1160 -6.91 -31.37 -8.07
C THR A 1160 -7.45 -30.24 -8.95
N VAL A 1161 -6.91 -30.04 -10.15
CA VAL A 1161 -7.30 -28.98 -11.09
C VAL A 1161 -8.77 -29.06 -11.47
N ASP A 1162 -9.31 -30.26 -11.74
CA ASP A 1162 -10.74 -30.45 -12.06
C ASP A 1162 -11.64 -30.00 -10.90
N ILE A 1163 -11.28 -30.36 -9.66
CA ILE A 1163 -12.04 -30.02 -8.44
C ILE A 1163 -11.98 -28.51 -8.16
N MET A 1164 -10.78 -27.91 -8.22
CA MET A 1164 -10.61 -26.46 -8.08
C MET A 1164 -11.41 -25.70 -9.15
N ASN A 1165 -11.43 -26.17 -10.39
CA ASN A 1165 -12.19 -25.59 -11.48
C ASN A 1165 -13.71 -25.71 -11.28
N GLN A 1166 -14.19 -26.79 -10.67
CA GLN A 1166 -15.59 -26.93 -10.27
C GLN A 1166 -15.96 -25.91 -9.17
N ILE A 1167 -15.17 -25.86 -8.09
CA ILE A 1167 -15.38 -24.95 -6.95
C ILE A 1167 -15.34 -23.49 -7.42
N CYS A 1168 -14.33 -23.11 -8.20
CA CYS A 1168 -14.18 -21.76 -8.76
C CYS A 1168 -15.45 -21.30 -9.50
N ARG A 1169 -16.03 -22.14 -10.36
CA ARG A 1169 -17.27 -21.82 -11.09
C ARG A 1169 -18.48 -21.75 -10.17
N GLN A 1170 -18.61 -22.69 -9.23
CA GLN A 1170 -19.69 -22.68 -8.23
C GLN A 1170 -19.67 -21.40 -7.39
N GLN A 1171 -18.50 -20.98 -6.91
CA GLN A 1171 -18.35 -19.77 -6.09
C GLN A 1171 -18.53 -18.47 -6.88
N PHE A 1172 -18.17 -18.44 -8.18
CA PHE A 1172 -18.50 -17.32 -9.05
C PHE A 1172 -20.02 -17.17 -9.24
N VAL A 1173 -20.72 -18.28 -9.47
CA VAL A 1173 -22.19 -18.30 -9.62
C VAL A 1173 -22.89 -17.93 -8.32
N ALA A 1174 -22.44 -18.46 -7.17
CA ALA A 1174 -22.98 -18.10 -5.86
C ALA A 1174 -22.83 -16.59 -5.60
N LEU A 1175 -21.62 -16.06 -5.72
CA LEU A 1175 -21.33 -14.64 -5.54
C LEU A 1175 -22.23 -13.74 -6.40
N HIS A 1176 -22.30 -13.99 -7.71
CA HIS A 1176 -23.08 -13.16 -8.62
C HIS A 1176 -24.60 -13.40 -8.59
N SER A 1177 -25.07 -14.40 -7.84
CA SER A 1177 -26.50 -14.61 -7.57
C SER A 1177 -27.02 -13.73 -6.42
N GLU A 1178 -26.13 -13.21 -5.58
CA GLU A 1178 -26.46 -12.14 -4.63
C GLU A 1178 -26.77 -10.83 -5.34
N LYS A 1179 -27.54 -9.96 -4.69
CA LYS A 1179 -28.08 -8.72 -5.28
C LYS A 1179 -27.08 -7.55 -5.26
N ILE A 1180 -25.79 -7.84 -5.48
CA ILE A 1180 -24.62 -6.97 -5.28
C ILE A 1180 -24.84 -5.48 -5.60
N LEU A 1181 -25.44 -5.14 -6.75
CA LEU A 1181 -25.67 -3.73 -7.14
C LEU A 1181 -26.81 -3.05 -6.37
N GLN A 1182 -27.85 -3.81 -6.01
CA GLN A 1182 -28.95 -3.35 -5.16
C GLN A 1182 -28.46 -3.10 -3.74
N ASP A 1183 -27.75 -4.07 -3.16
CA ASP A 1183 -27.24 -3.99 -1.78
C ASP A 1183 -26.25 -2.81 -1.61
N LEU A 1184 -25.40 -2.60 -2.64
CA LEU A 1184 -24.52 -1.43 -2.74
C LEU A 1184 -25.32 -0.11 -2.82
N SER A 1185 -26.41 -0.09 -3.58
CA SER A 1185 -27.28 1.09 -3.74
C SER A 1185 -27.99 1.44 -2.42
N GLU A 1186 -28.54 0.44 -1.74
CA GLU A 1186 -29.21 0.59 -0.44
C GLU A 1186 -28.24 1.06 0.64
N PHE A 1187 -27.05 0.47 0.73
CA PHE A 1187 -25.97 0.94 1.59
C PHE A 1187 -25.58 2.40 1.31
N MET A 1188 -25.49 2.79 0.02
CA MET A 1188 -25.20 4.18 -0.33
C MET A 1188 -26.32 5.13 0.06
N LEU A 1189 -27.58 4.73 -0.07
CA LEU A 1189 -28.71 5.55 0.35
C LEU A 1189 -28.72 5.74 1.87
N GLU A 1190 -28.58 4.67 2.65
CA GLU A 1190 -28.52 4.75 4.12
C GLU A 1190 -27.34 5.61 4.62
N LYS A 1191 -26.17 5.49 3.97
CA LYS A 1191 -24.93 6.16 4.42
C LYS A 1191 -24.77 7.60 3.91
N TYR A 1192 -25.36 7.94 2.77
CA TYR A 1192 -25.11 9.22 2.08
C TYR A 1192 -26.32 10.14 1.89
N CYS A 1193 -27.55 9.67 2.01
CA CYS A 1193 -28.76 10.51 1.91
C CYS A 1193 -29.30 10.98 3.28
#